data_AF-A0A0K2JPL0-F1
#
_entry.id   AF-A0A0K2JPL0-F1
#
_cell.length_a   1.000
_cell.length_b   1.000
_cell.length_c   1.000
_cell.angle_alpha   90.00
_cell.angle_beta   90.00
_cell.angle_gamma   90.00
#
_symmetry.space_group_name_H-M   'P 1'
#
loop_
_entity.id
_entity.type
_entity.pdbx_description
1 polymer ?
#
loop_
_entity_poly.entity_id
_entity_poly.type
_entity_poly.pdbx_seq_one_letter_code
_entity_poly.pdbx_strand_id
1 'polypeptide(L)'
;MDKSSIANKIEEYLKEKSDDSKIDQSLKADPSEVQYYGSGGDGYYLKNNICKITVNHSDSGTNDPCDRKELSYGDNDQWKCDENLYKASENNKNIFVPPRRQRMCINNLENLKFDKIRDKHAFLADVLLTARNEGEKIVQNHPDTNSSNVCVALERSFADIADIIRGRDGNKCETKSTNNVEELIKKFFEKNYRSNEEYKRKYPNDDPKYTKLREDWWTKNRQKVWEVITCSARSNDLLIKRRWRTSGKSNGENKLELCRKCGHYEKEVPTYLDYVPQFLRWMDEWVEGFCRKRQNIIDRLEYYCEKCNQGKDNCVNGTTENSACKDQYVKYCTFIKNKNKEWEQQKEKYDYLYKSANESSDSSLYVPSSVDDNVKDFFEKLNEANYKSLDDYIKDDPYSAEYGKLLKFDNTNAFKESITCNKNVCSCSGNEKLIISEGSSSSSSFGTSFSYENSVTSNKRKECKQIKFSGNKNNMNINICSTQDNNLLVEFQELLKSFCNISGVNTGGVEVVSEENCEEQYKKLLPCLEKCTVLNCNECNKTVFKNLKKQQEKWIWKKYSGKEGGLQEEYANTIGLPPRTQSLYLGNLRKLENVCKGVTDINFDTKEKFLAGCLIAAFHEGKNLKTTYPQNKKKLCKALEYSFADYGDLIKGTSIWDNDFTKDLELNLQKAFGKLFRKYIKKNNTAEQDTSYSSLDELRESWWNTNKKYIWLAMKHGAEMNGTTCCGDGSSGENQTNSCDDIPTTDFIPQYLRFLQEWVEHFCKQRQEKVKPVITNCKSCKESGNKCKTECKNKCEAYKNFIEEFCTAAGGTSGSPWSKRWDQIYKRYSKYIEDAKR
;
A
#
# COMPACT_ATOMS: atom_id res chain seq x y z
N MET A 1 -24.82 25.73 -2.62
CA MET A 1 -24.24 25.22 -1.35
C MET A 1 -22.77 24.94 -1.58
N ASP A 2 -21.92 25.31 -0.64
CA ASP A 2 -20.50 24.97 -0.69
C ASP A 2 -20.34 23.44 -0.61
N LYS A 3 -19.59 22.82 -1.53
CA LYS A 3 -19.31 21.37 -1.53
C LYS A 3 -18.71 20.91 -0.19
N SER A 4 -17.98 21.80 0.50
CA SER A 4 -17.44 21.52 1.83
C SER A 4 -18.52 21.31 2.90
N SER A 5 -19.69 21.93 2.78
CA SER A 5 -20.79 21.78 3.74
C SER A 5 -21.57 20.48 3.56
N ILE A 6 -21.54 19.91 2.35
CA ILE A 6 -22.28 18.71 1.98
C ILE A 6 -21.59 17.46 2.51
N ALA A 7 -20.30 17.34 2.25
CA ALA A 7 -19.53 16.17 2.64
C ALA A 7 -19.35 16.06 4.17
N ASN A 8 -19.39 17.19 4.87
CA ASN A 8 -19.42 17.23 6.34
C ASN A 8 -20.69 16.57 6.91
N LYS A 9 -21.87 16.73 6.28
CA LYS A 9 -23.12 16.14 6.79
C LYS A 9 -23.09 14.60 6.76
N ILE A 10 -22.62 14.02 5.66
CA ILE A 10 -22.49 12.56 5.53
C ILE A 10 -21.47 12.03 6.54
N GLU A 11 -20.32 12.71 6.68
CA GLU A 11 -19.29 12.32 7.64
C GLU A 11 -19.79 12.41 9.10
N GLU A 12 -20.54 13.46 9.45
CA GLU A 12 -21.16 13.61 10.77
C GLU A 12 -22.19 12.52 11.05
N TYR A 13 -23.05 12.21 10.08
CA TYR A 13 -24.01 11.11 10.18
C TYR A 13 -23.32 9.76 10.44
N LEU A 14 -22.28 9.44 9.66
CA LEU A 14 -21.51 8.19 9.82
C LEU A 14 -20.80 8.13 11.18
N LYS A 15 -20.27 9.26 11.64
CA LYS A 15 -19.66 9.36 12.96
C LYS A 15 -20.67 9.16 14.09
N GLU A 16 -21.88 9.69 13.96
CA GLU A 16 -22.95 9.50 14.95
C GLU A 16 -23.41 8.04 14.99
N LYS A 17 -23.63 7.39 13.85
CA LYS A 17 -24.05 5.98 13.80
C LYS A 17 -23.00 5.01 14.36
N SER A 18 -21.72 5.37 14.25
CA SER A 18 -20.61 4.56 14.75
C SER A 18 -20.20 4.87 16.19
N ASP A 19 -20.80 5.87 16.84
CA ASP A 19 -20.50 6.27 18.21
C ASP A 19 -21.05 5.25 19.23
N ASP A 20 -20.16 4.63 19.99
CA ASP A 20 -20.50 3.63 20.99
C ASP A 20 -20.68 4.20 22.41
N SER A 21 -20.51 5.52 22.59
CA SER A 21 -20.51 6.19 23.90
C SER A 21 -21.87 6.13 24.60
N LYS A 22 -22.96 6.14 23.81
CA LYS A 22 -24.35 6.05 24.29
C LYS A 22 -24.86 4.60 24.33
N ILE A 23 -24.07 3.64 23.86
CA ILE A 23 -24.44 2.22 23.78
C ILE A 23 -24.10 1.52 25.09
N ASP A 24 -24.93 0.52 25.43
CA ASP A 24 -24.76 -0.23 26.66
C ASP A 24 -23.36 -0.85 26.81
N GLN A 25 -22.77 -0.70 28.00
CA GLN A 25 -21.57 -1.44 28.35
C GLN A 25 -21.86 -2.95 28.44
N SER A 26 -23.10 -3.33 28.77
CA SER A 26 -23.49 -4.75 28.88
C SER A 26 -23.46 -5.49 27.54
N LEU A 27 -23.38 -4.81 26.40
CA LEU A 27 -23.21 -5.43 25.08
C LEU A 27 -21.76 -5.72 24.70
N LYS A 28 -20.80 -5.11 25.41
CA LYS A 28 -19.37 -5.32 25.16
C LYS A 28 -19.03 -6.78 25.44
N ALA A 29 -18.47 -7.45 24.45
CA ALA A 29 -18.05 -8.83 24.53
C ALA A 29 -16.51 -8.93 24.53
N ASP A 30 -16.03 -9.98 25.18
CA ASP A 30 -14.62 -10.29 25.27
C ASP A 30 -14.41 -11.80 25.22
N PRO A 31 -13.84 -12.33 24.11
CA PRO A 31 -13.59 -13.76 23.96
C PRO A 31 -12.74 -14.33 25.11
N SER A 32 -11.88 -13.52 25.72
CA SER A 32 -10.99 -13.98 26.78
C SER A 32 -11.67 -14.26 28.11
N GLU A 33 -12.94 -13.87 28.26
CA GLU A 33 -13.76 -14.21 29.44
C GLU A 33 -14.29 -15.65 29.38
N VAL A 34 -14.21 -16.30 28.21
CA VAL A 34 -14.54 -17.72 28.06
C VAL A 34 -13.34 -18.55 28.46
N GLN A 35 -13.35 -19.17 29.65
CA GLN A 35 -12.24 -20.00 30.11
C GLN A 35 -11.92 -21.13 29.12
N TYR A 36 -12.91 -21.96 28.78
CA TYR A 36 -12.79 -23.02 27.78
C TYR A 36 -13.99 -23.03 26.85
N TYR A 37 -13.71 -23.02 25.55
CA TYR A 37 -14.68 -23.15 24.48
C TYR A 37 -15.14 -24.61 24.33
N GLY A 38 -16.33 -24.80 23.78
CA GLY A 38 -16.93 -26.12 23.55
C GLY A 38 -16.08 -27.00 22.63
N SER A 39 -15.23 -26.40 21.80
CA SER A 39 -14.27 -27.09 20.93
C SER A 39 -12.85 -27.17 21.53
N GLY A 40 -12.67 -26.85 22.81
CA GLY A 40 -11.43 -27.08 23.57
C GLY A 40 -10.40 -25.94 23.55
N GLY A 41 -10.68 -24.82 22.89
CA GLY A 41 -9.84 -23.62 22.94
C GLY A 41 -9.88 -22.95 24.32
N ASP A 42 -8.79 -22.33 24.74
CA ASP A 42 -8.68 -21.59 26.00
C ASP A 42 -8.71 -20.08 25.72
N GLY A 43 -9.74 -19.39 26.22
CA GLY A 43 -9.92 -17.96 25.95
C GLY A 43 -8.85 -17.08 26.60
N TYR A 44 -8.17 -17.54 27.65
CA TYR A 44 -7.08 -16.75 28.25
C TYR A 44 -5.95 -16.48 27.25
N TYR A 45 -5.74 -17.36 26.27
CA TYR A 45 -4.77 -17.11 25.19
C TYR A 45 -5.13 -15.90 24.32
N LEU A 46 -6.42 -15.58 24.21
CA LEU A 46 -6.90 -14.45 23.40
C LEU A 46 -6.70 -13.09 24.09
N LYS A 47 -6.47 -13.07 25.40
CA LYS A 47 -6.27 -11.83 26.19
C LYS A 47 -5.09 -10.99 25.70
N ASN A 48 -4.00 -11.66 25.30
CA ASN A 48 -2.77 -11.01 24.84
C ASN A 48 -2.58 -11.07 23.33
N ASN A 49 -3.36 -11.92 22.62
CA ASN A 49 -3.20 -12.10 21.18
C ASN A 49 -4.50 -12.59 20.52
N ILE A 50 -5.45 -11.68 20.35
CA ILE A 50 -6.74 -11.95 19.72
C ILE A 50 -6.61 -12.48 18.28
N CYS A 51 -5.50 -12.16 17.60
CA CYS A 51 -5.16 -12.66 16.26
C CYS A 51 -4.89 -14.17 16.20
N LYS A 52 -4.71 -14.87 17.34
CA LYS A 52 -4.45 -16.32 17.38
C LYS A 52 -5.74 -17.14 17.56
N ILE A 53 -6.92 -16.53 17.40
CA ILE A 53 -8.20 -17.23 17.48
C ILE A 53 -8.29 -18.33 16.41
N THR A 54 -8.62 -19.56 16.81
CA THR A 54 -8.71 -20.73 15.92
C THR A 54 -10.10 -21.36 15.97
N VAL A 55 -10.35 -22.36 15.12
CA VAL A 55 -11.59 -23.17 15.14
C VAL A 55 -11.91 -23.80 16.50
N ASN A 56 -10.92 -24.00 17.37
CA ASN A 56 -11.12 -24.54 18.72
C ASN A 56 -11.79 -23.52 19.67
N HIS A 57 -11.78 -22.24 19.32
CA HIS A 57 -12.40 -21.16 20.10
C HIS A 57 -13.86 -20.89 19.68
N SER A 58 -14.52 -21.87 19.07
CA SER A 58 -15.93 -21.82 18.71
C SER A 58 -16.74 -22.80 19.56
N ASP A 59 -17.88 -22.35 20.09
CA ASP A 59 -18.88 -23.21 20.72
C ASP A 59 -19.78 -23.91 19.70
N SER A 60 -19.79 -23.43 18.45
CA SER A 60 -20.59 -23.98 17.35
C SER A 60 -19.95 -25.24 16.74
N GLY A 61 -18.62 -25.37 16.85
CA GLY A 61 -17.85 -26.54 16.42
C GLY A 61 -16.57 -26.14 15.69
N THR A 62 -15.87 -27.12 15.14
CA THR A 62 -14.55 -26.93 14.51
C THR A 62 -14.63 -26.71 12.99
N ASN A 63 -15.72 -26.12 12.50
CA ASN A 63 -15.89 -25.85 11.06
C ASN A 63 -14.94 -24.72 10.64
N ASP A 64 -14.08 -24.96 9.65
CA ASP A 64 -13.24 -23.89 9.12
C ASP A 64 -14.15 -22.89 8.37
N PRO A 65 -14.10 -21.59 8.70
CA PRO A 65 -14.83 -20.55 7.99
C PRO A 65 -14.65 -20.56 6.46
N CYS A 66 -13.48 -20.98 5.97
CA CYS A 66 -13.12 -20.96 4.55
C CYS A 66 -13.30 -22.29 3.82
N ASP A 67 -13.79 -23.34 4.49
CA ASP A 67 -13.95 -24.67 3.89
C ASP A 67 -14.76 -24.63 2.59
N ARG A 68 -14.29 -25.37 1.58
CA ARG A 68 -14.91 -25.51 0.24
C ARG A 68 -15.12 -24.20 -0.54
N LYS A 69 -14.45 -23.11 -0.15
CA LYS A 69 -14.46 -21.84 -0.90
C LYS A 69 -13.23 -21.80 -1.81
N GLU A 70 -13.44 -21.69 -3.12
CA GLU A 70 -12.37 -21.51 -4.12
C GLU A 70 -11.49 -20.28 -3.81
N LEU A 71 -10.30 -20.24 -4.42
CA LEU A 71 -9.37 -19.10 -4.36
C LEU A 71 -10.09 -17.81 -4.76
N SER A 72 -9.98 -16.77 -3.95
CA SER A 72 -10.62 -15.48 -4.19
C SER A 72 -9.78 -14.66 -5.17
N TYR A 73 -10.44 -13.88 -6.05
CA TYR A 73 -9.83 -12.88 -6.95
C TYR A 73 -9.20 -13.39 -8.28
N GLY A 74 -9.97 -14.11 -9.08
CA GLY A 74 -9.65 -14.34 -10.49
C GLY A 74 -10.24 -13.28 -11.43
N ASP A 75 -9.54 -12.97 -12.54
CA ASP A 75 -10.08 -12.12 -13.63
C ASP A 75 -11.34 -12.72 -14.30
N ASN A 76 -11.58 -14.03 -14.09
CA ASN A 76 -12.77 -14.76 -14.55
C ASN A 76 -13.95 -14.67 -13.56
N ASP A 77 -13.77 -14.00 -12.43
CA ASP A 77 -14.82 -13.88 -11.44
C ASP A 77 -15.90 -12.92 -11.96
N GLN A 78 -17.07 -13.48 -12.20
CA GLN A 78 -18.23 -12.73 -12.63
C GLN A 78 -18.98 -12.18 -11.42
N TRP A 79 -19.41 -10.94 -11.54
CA TRP A 79 -20.45 -10.40 -10.69
C TRP A 79 -21.71 -11.21 -11.00
N LYS A 80 -22.15 -12.03 -10.04
CA LYS A 80 -23.34 -12.84 -10.25
C LYS A 80 -24.55 -11.95 -9.99
N CYS A 81 -25.43 -11.89 -10.98
CA CYS A 81 -26.83 -11.58 -10.79
C CYS A 81 -27.57 -12.90 -10.64
N ASP A 82 -28.54 -12.91 -9.75
CA ASP A 82 -29.46 -14.04 -9.63
C ASP A 82 -30.32 -14.12 -10.91
N GLU A 83 -30.00 -15.05 -11.81
CA GLU A 83 -30.85 -15.37 -12.98
C GLU A 83 -32.09 -16.20 -12.58
N ASN A 84 -32.14 -16.78 -11.37
CA ASN A 84 -33.23 -17.66 -10.95
C ASN A 84 -34.43 -16.93 -10.33
N LEU A 85 -34.33 -15.62 -10.10
CA LEU A 85 -35.44 -14.79 -9.60
C LEU A 85 -36.45 -14.35 -10.66
N TYR A 86 -36.38 -14.87 -11.90
CA TYR A 86 -37.44 -14.65 -12.90
C TYR A 86 -38.81 -15.19 -12.45
N LYS A 87 -38.89 -16.00 -11.39
CA LYS A 87 -40.14 -16.66 -10.95
C LYS A 87 -40.63 -16.36 -9.53
N ALA A 88 -39.90 -15.60 -8.71
CA ALA A 88 -40.34 -15.29 -7.34
C ALA A 88 -40.34 -13.77 -7.06
N SER A 89 -41.55 -13.20 -7.10
CA SER A 89 -41.98 -11.92 -6.50
C SER A 89 -41.04 -10.70 -6.56
N GLU A 90 -41.43 -9.74 -7.42
CA GLU A 90 -41.39 -8.28 -7.25
C GLU A 90 -40.29 -7.68 -6.32
N ASN A 91 -39.37 -6.92 -6.94
CA ASN A 91 -38.49 -5.87 -6.37
C ASN A 91 -37.02 -6.20 -6.00
N ASN A 92 -36.54 -7.44 -6.18
CA ASN A 92 -35.10 -7.77 -6.09
C ASN A 92 -34.41 -7.87 -7.46
N LYS A 93 -34.95 -7.19 -8.46
CA LYS A 93 -34.30 -7.06 -9.78
C LYS A 93 -33.04 -6.21 -9.59
N ASN A 94 -31.90 -6.65 -10.13
CA ASN A 94 -30.68 -5.84 -10.33
C ASN A 94 -29.66 -5.72 -9.17
N ILE A 95 -29.55 -6.69 -8.24
CA ILE A 95 -28.43 -6.70 -7.27
C ILE A 95 -27.24 -7.49 -7.84
N PHE A 96 -26.09 -6.82 -7.97
CA PHE A 96 -24.83 -7.42 -8.39
C PHE A 96 -23.97 -7.73 -7.16
N VAL A 97 -23.70 -9.01 -6.91
CA VAL A 97 -22.90 -9.42 -5.73
C VAL A 97 -21.42 -9.51 -6.11
N PRO A 98 -20.51 -8.82 -5.39
CA PRO A 98 -19.09 -8.88 -5.69
C PRO A 98 -18.54 -10.30 -5.49
N PRO A 99 -17.61 -10.76 -6.35
CA PRO A 99 -16.95 -12.06 -6.18
C PRO A 99 -16.35 -12.30 -4.79
N ARG A 100 -15.81 -11.24 -4.17
CA ARG A 100 -15.29 -11.26 -2.80
C ARG A 100 -16.37 -11.71 -1.81
N ARG A 101 -17.55 -11.07 -1.80
CA ARG A 101 -18.69 -11.47 -0.95
C ARG A 101 -19.16 -12.89 -1.25
N GLN A 102 -19.22 -13.30 -2.53
CA GLN A 102 -19.64 -14.64 -2.93
C GLN A 102 -18.73 -15.74 -2.34
N ARG A 103 -17.44 -15.45 -2.16
CA ARG A 103 -16.42 -16.39 -1.68
C ARG A 103 -15.99 -16.17 -0.22
N MET A 104 -16.69 -15.29 0.48
CA MET A 104 -16.39 -14.94 1.88
C MET A 104 -16.41 -16.17 2.79
N CYS A 105 -15.47 -16.21 3.73
CA CYS A 105 -15.31 -17.29 4.69
C CYS A 105 -16.34 -17.21 5.82
N ILE A 106 -17.54 -17.76 5.59
CA ILE A 106 -18.66 -17.74 6.54
C ILE A 106 -19.17 -19.14 6.94
N ASN A 107 -18.45 -20.21 6.59
CA ASN A 107 -18.93 -21.58 6.79
C ASN A 107 -19.18 -21.92 8.28
N ASN A 108 -18.45 -21.32 9.20
CA ASN A 108 -18.71 -21.46 10.64
C ASN A 108 -20.05 -20.82 11.04
N LEU A 109 -20.43 -19.69 10.43
CA LEU A 109 -21.72 -19.03 10.64
C LEU A 109 -22.87 -19.76 9.91
N GLU A 110 -22.61 -20.37 8.75
CA GLU A 110 -23.54 -21.27 8.05
C GLU A 110 -23.88 -22.53 8.88
N ASN A 111 -23.02 -22.90 9.83
CA ASN A 111 -23.18 -24.06 10.70
C ASN A 111 -23.24 -23.66 12.20
N LEU A 112 -23.67 -22.43 12.48
CA LEU A 112 -23.76 -21.88 13.83
C LEU A 112 -24.75 -22.70 14.69
N LYS A 113 -24.29 -23.20 15.84
CA LYS A 113 -25.16 -23.92 16.79
C LYS A 113 -25.63 -22.95 17.87
N PHE A 114 -26.56 -22.08 17.51
CA PHE A 114 -27.05 -20.98 18.37
C PHE A 114 -27.54 -21.45 19.75
N ASP A 115 -28.02 -22.68 19.84
CA ASP A 115 -28.46 -23.35 21.07
C ASP A 115 -27.28 -23.63 22.01
N LYS A 116 -26.12 -24.02 21.47
CA LYS A 116 -24.89 -24.33 22.22
C LYS A 116 -24.08 -23.10 22.60
N ILE A 117 -24.20 -22.00 21.86
CA ILE A 117 -23.52 -20.76 22.20
C ILE A 117 -24.02 -20.25 23.54
N ARG A 118 -23.11 -20.18 24.50
CA ARG A 118 -23.43 -19.89 25.90
C ARG A 118 -23.80 -18.44 26.15
N ASP A 119 -23.10 -17.50 25.49
CA ASP A 119 -23.23 -16.06 25.74
C ASP A 119 -22.70 -15.21 24.57
N LYS A 120 -22.70 -13.89 24.76
CA LYS A 120 -22.16 -12.89 23.83
C LYS A 120 -20.65 -13.01 23.57
N HIS A 121 -19.87 -13.52 24.53
CA HIS A 121 -18.41 -13.67 24.43
C HIS A 121 -18.07 -14.82 23.47
N ALA A 122 -18.77 -15.94 23.62
CA ALA A 122 -18.67 -17.08 22.71
C ALA A 122 -19.15 -16.73 21.30
N PHE A 123 -20.25 -15.99 21.17
CA PHE A 123 -20.70 -15.51 19.85
C PHE A 123 -19.69 -14.58 19.19
N LEU A 124 -19.10 -13.64 19.93
CA LEU A 124 -18.05 -12.78 19.38
C LEU A 124 -16.87 -13.62 18.88
N ALA A 125 -16.49 -14.70 19.57
CA ALA A 125 -15.42 -15.58 19.11
C ALA A 125 -15.70 -16.22 17.73
N ASP A 126 -16.94 -16.66 17.49
CA ASP A 126 -17.37 -17.15 16.16
C ASP A 126 -17.25 -16.06 15.08
N VAL A 127 -17.63 -14.81 15.39
CA VAL A 127 -17.50 -13.68 14.46
C VAL A 127 -16.03 -13.32 14.19
N LEU A 128 -15.19 -13.33 15.23
CA LEU A 128 -13.76 -13.06 15.09
C LEU A 128 -13.05 -14.16 14.30
N LEU A 129 -13.46 -15.42 14.45
CA LEU A 129 -12.94 -16.54 13.66
C LEU A 129 -13.25 -16.35 12.17
N THR A 130 -14.48 -15.97 11.82
CA THR A 130 -14.87 -15.58 10.45
C THR A 130 -13.98 -14.43 9.93
N ALA A 131 -13.84 -13.36 10.72
CA ALA A 131 -13.05 -12.19 10.34
C ALA A 131 -11.56 -12.52 10.13
N ARG A 132 -10.96 -13.33 11.02
CA ARG A 132 -9.56 -13.75 10.91
C ARG A 132 -9.32 -14.51 9.62
N ASN A 133 -10.12 -15.53 9.37
CA ASN A 133 -9.94 -16.43 8.24
C ASN A 133 -10.22 -15.70 6.91
N GLU A 134 -11.21 -14.81 6.87
CA GLU A 134 -11.44 -13.94 5.71
C GLU A 134 -10.25 -12.99 5.47
N GLY A 135 -9.71 -12.37 6.52
CA GLY A 135 -8.55 -11.50 6.42
C GLY A 135 -7.29 -12.22 5.93
N GLU A 136 -6.99 -13.40 6.48
CA GLU A 136 -5.91 -14.28 6.01
C GLU A 136 -6.09 -14.64 4.54
N LYS A 137 -7.30 -15.06 4.14
CA LYS A 137 -7.58 -15.44 2.76
C LYS A 137 -7.46 -14.28 1.78
N ILE A 138 -7.89 -13.08 2.15
CA ILE A 138 -7.73 -11.88 1.32
C ILE A 138 -6.26 -11.55 1.13
N VAL A 139 -5.49 -11.45 2.22
CA VAL A 139 -4.07 -11.07 2.14
C VAL A 139 -3.27 -12.06 1.31
N GLN A 140 -3.55 -13.36 1.44
CA GLN A 140 -2.84 -14.41 0.68
C GLN A 140 -3.16 -14.41 -0.82
N ASN A 141 -4.39 -14.04 -1.21
CA ASN A 141 -4.89 -14.25 -2.57
C ASN A 141 -5.12 -12.96 -3.38
N HIS A 142 -5.00 -11.77 -2.76
CA HIS A 142 -5.28 -10.52 -3.45
C HIS A 142 -4.30 -10.30 -4.63
N PRO A 143 -4.77 -9.98 -5.85
CA PRO A 143 -3.93 -9.93 -7.05
C PRO A 143 -2.97 -8.74 -7.06
N ASP A 144 -3.34 -7.65 -6.39
CA ASP A 144 -2.46 -6.52 -6.09
C ASP A 144 -2.00 -6.65 -4.62
N THR A 145 -1.47 -7.82 -4.22
CA THR A 145 -0.85 -7.98 -2.90
C THR A 145 0.12 -6.82 -2.68
N ASN A 146 0.19 -6.34 -1.45
CA ASN A 146 1.20 -5.38 -1.03
C ASN A 146 0.98 -3.95 -1.50
N SER A 147 -0.29 -3.63 -1.73
CA SER A 147 -0.77 -2.30 -2.06
C SER A 147 -1.90 -1.90 -1.12
N SER A 148 -2.24 -0.60 -1.13
CA SER A 148 -3.43 -0.08 -0.47
C SER A 148 -4.73 -0.81 -0.84
N ASN A 149 -4.77 -1.52 -1.96
CA ASN A 149 -5.95 -2.25 -2.42
C ASN A 149 -6.28 -3.45 -1.52
N VAL A 150 -5.28 -4.07 -0.88
CA VAL A 150 -5.51 -5.13 0.11
C VAL A 150 -6.33 -4.59 1.29
N CYS A 151 -5.98 -3.41 1.79
CA CYS A 151 -6.72 -2.78 2.88
C CYS A 151 -8.16 -2.45 2.47
N VAL A 152 -8.39 -1.98 1.24
CA VAL A 152 -9.75 -1.72 0.72
C VAL A 152 -10.58 -3.00 0.69
N ALA A 153 -10.01 -4.11 0.26
CA ALA A 153 -10.68 -5.41 0.31
C ALA A 153 -11.06 -5.82 1.74
N LEU A 154 -10.15 -5.61 2.72
CA LEU A 154 -10.43 -5.86 4.13
C LEU A 154 -11.53 -4.94 4.68
N GLU A 155 -11.54 -3.64 4.33
CA GLU A 155 -12.58 -2.68 4.70
C GLU A 155 -13.97 -3.13 4.21
N ARG A 156 -14.05 -3.61 2.96
CA ARG A 156 -15.30 -4.11 2.37
C ARG A 156 -15.76 -5.42 3.01
N SER A 157 -14.85 -6.36 3.27
CA SER A 157 -15.21 -7.61 3.93
C SER A 157 -15.63 -7.40 5.39
N PHE A 158 -14.99 -6.48 6.10
CA PHE A 158 -15.43 -6.05 7.42
C PHE A 158 -16.87 -5.51 7.40
N ALA A 159 -17.20 -4.66 6.42
CA ALA A 159 -18.53 -4.09 6.27
C ALA A 159 -19.59 -5.14 5.90
N ASP A 160 -19.27 -6.11 5.03
CA ASP A 160 -20.18 -7.21 4.71
C ASP A 160 -20.42 -8.14 5.91
N ILE A 161 -19.38 -8.44 6.71
CA ILE A 161 -19.55 -9.17 7.98
C ILE A 161 -20.52 -8.40 8.88
N ALA A 162 -20.41 -7.07 8.96
CA ALA A 162 -21.35 -6.24 9.71
C ALA A 162 -22.79 -6.44 9.25
N ASP A 163 -23.06 -6.44 7.95
CA ASP A 163 -24.41 -6.64 7.42
C ASP A 163 -24.96 -8.03 7.72
N ILE A 164 -24.12 -9.07 7.66
CA ILE A 164 -24.51 -10.44 8.00
C ILE A 164 -24.97 -10.49 9.46
N ILE A 165 -24.16 -9.95 10.39
CA ILE A 165 -24.51 -9.97 11.82
C ILE A 165 -25.76 -9.14 12.10
N ARG A 166 -25.91 -7.99 11.44
CA ARG A 166 -27.02 -7.05 11.65
C ARG A 166 -28.30 -7.44 10.92
N GLY A 167 -28.26 -8.47 10.07
CA GLY A 167 -29.43 -8.97 9.32
C GLY A 167 -29.82 -8.09 8.13
N ARG A 168 -28.85 -7.34 7.57
CA ARG A 168 -29.02 -6.45 6.42
C ARG A 168 -28.43 -6.98 5.12
N ASP A 169 -27.76 -8.14 5.17
CA ASP A 169 -27.09 -8.72 4.02
C ASP A 169 -28.10 -9.06 2.92
N GLY A 170 -27.97 -8.37 1.78
CA GLY A 170 -28.82 -8.51 0.60
C GLY A 170 -28.37 -9.63 -0.33
N ASN A 171 -27.34 -10.40 0.03
CA ASN A 171 -26.87 -11.52 -0.76
C ASN A 171 -27.88 -12.68 -0.72
N LYS A 172 -28.73 -12.75 -1.74
CA LYS A 172 -29.67 -13.86 -1.97
C LYS A 172 -29.15 -14.89 -2.98
N CYS A 173 -27.96 -14.68 -3.55
CA CYS A 173 -27.34 -15.66 -4.42
C CYS A 173 -27.06 -16.92 -3.61
N GLU A 174 -27.74 -18.01 -3.96
CA GLU A 174 -27.67 -19.31 -3.28
C GLU A 174 -26.25 -19.62 -2.77
N THR A 175 -26.03 -19.45 -1.47
CA THR A 175 -24.98 -20.20 -0.82
C THR A 175 -25.40 -21.66 -0.97
N LYS A 176 -24.52 -22.54 -1.44
CA LYS A 176 -24.77 -24.01 -1.47
C LYS A 176 -25.07 -24.60 -0.08
N SER A 177 -25.08 -23.78 0.97
CA SER A 177 -25.49 -24.13 2.32
C SER A 177 -27.00 -24.33 2.38
N THR A 178 -27.41 -25.42 3.02
CA THR A 178 -28.81 -25.73 3.34
C THR A 178 -29.37 -24.85 4.46
N ASN A 179 -28.51 -24.11 5.17
CA ASN A 179 -28.88 -23.37 6.38
C ASN A 179 -28.93 -21.87 6.10
N ASN A 180 -30.00 -21.23 6.57
CA ASN A 180 -30.13 -19.78 6.50
C ASN A 180 -29.36 -19.11 7.66
N VAL A 181 -28.20 -18.51 7.34
CA VAL A 181 -27.33 -17.80 8.31
C VAL A 181 -28.10 -16.71 9.07
N GLU A 182 -28.97 -15.96 8.38
CA GLU A 182 -29.76 -14.89 9.00
C GLU A 182 -30.66 -15.46 10.10
N GLU A 183 -31.28 -16.61 9.87
CA GLU A 183 -32.19 -17.25 10.81
C GLU A 183 -31.43 -17.80 12.02
N LEU A 184 -30.23 -18.37 11.83
CA LEU A 184 -29.38 -18.85 12.92
C LEU A 184 -28.93 -17.71 13.83
N ILE A 185 -28.45 -16.61 13.26
CA ILE A 185 -28.05 -15.42 14.02
C ILE A 185 -29.27 -14.80 14.70
N LYS A 186 -30.43 -14.75 14.03
CA LYS A 186 -31.69 -14.29 14.62
C LYS A 186 -32.05 -15.08 15.87
N LYS A 187 -32.04 -16.42 15.78
CA LYS A 187 -32.36 -17.30 16.92
C LYS A 187 -31.38 -17.12 18.09
N PHE A 188 -30.11 -16.83 17.80
CA PHE A 188 -29.14 -16.47 18.84
C PHE A 188 -29.56 -15.19 19.58
N PHE A 189 -29.86 -14.10 18.87
CA PHE A 189 -30.29 -12.85 19.50
C PHE A 189 -31.63 -12.98 20.22
N GLU A 190 -32.57 -13.75 19.67
CA GLU A 190 -33.83 -14.08 20.33
C GLU A 190 -33.64 -14.80 21.66
N LYS A 191 -32.81 -15.86 21.69
CA LYS A 191 -32.45 -16.60 22.91
C LYS A 191 -31.89 -15.67 23.99
N ASN A 192 -30.99 -14.77 23.61
CA ASN A 192 -30.36 -13.82 24.52
C ASN A 192 -31.34 -12.74 25.00
N TYR A 193 -32.19 -12.22 24.11
CA TYR A 193 -33.24 -11.25 24.45
C TYR A 193 -34.23 -11.82 25.48
N ARG A 194 -34.72 -13.04 25.25
CA ARG A 194 -35.65 -13.72 26.17
C ARG A 194 -35.05 -13.96 27.56
N SER A 195 -33.74 -14.17 27.63
CA SER A 195 -33.02 -14.50 28.86
C SER A 195 -32.48 -13.28 29.62
N ASN A 196 -32.57 -12.07 29.06
CA ASN A 196 -31.99 -10.86 29.63
C ASN A 196 -33.06 -9.76 29.84
N GLU A 197 -33.41 -9.48 31.09
CA GLU A 197 -34.40 -8.46 31.47
C GLU A 197 -33.97 -7.03 31.09
N GLU A 198 -32.67 -6.73 31.09
CA GLU A 198 -32.17 -5.42 30.64
C GLU A 198 -32.42 -5.21 29.14
N TYR A 199 -32.25 -6.26 28.33
CA TYR A 199 -32.55 -6.19 26.91
C TYR A 199 -34.03 -5.94 26.65
N LYS A 200 -34.93 -6.62 27.39
CA LYS A 200 -36.38 -6.40 27.28
C LYS A 200 -36.79 -4.98 27.64
N ARG A 201 -36.12 -4.36 28.63
CA ARG A 201 -36.39 -2.98 29.03
C ARG A 201 -35.94 -1.96 27.98
N LYS A 202 -34.85 -2.23 27.27
CA LYS A 202 -34.19 -1.27 26.37
C LYS A 202 -34.57 -1.40 24.90
N TYR A 203 -34.82 -2.63 24.46
CA TYR A 203 -35.17 -2.95 23.07
C TYR A 203 -36.61 -3.43 22.99
N PRO A 204 -37.43 -2.82 22.13
CA PRO A 204 -38.84 -3.15 22.06
C PRO A 204 -39.04 -4.53 21.42
N ASN A 205 -40.10 -5.22 21.83
CA ASN A 205 -40.40 -6.59 21.39
C ASN A 205 -41.12 -6.65 20.02
N ASP A 206 -41.44 -5.49 19.44
CA ASP A 206 -42.10 -5.35 18.13
C ASP A 206 -41.11 -5.40 16.95
N ASP A 207 -39.81 -5.53 17.23
CA ASP A 207 -38.76 -5.80 16.24
C ASP A 207 -38.46 -7.31 16.18
N PRO A 208 -39.15 -8.10 15.33
CA PRO A 208 -38.98 -9.54 15.25
C PRO A 208 -37.60 -9.96 14.71
N LYS A 209 -36.80 -9.02 14.21
CA LYS A 209 -35.43 -9.26 13.76
C LYS A 209 -34.39 -8.79 14.77
N TYR A 210 -34.78 -8.12 15.85
CA TYR A 210 -33.86 -7.55 16.84
C TYR A 210 -32.83 -6.60 16.22
N THR A 211 -33.15 -5.96 15.10
CA THR A 211 -32.24 -5.09 14.33
C THR A 211 -31.51 -4.08 15.21
N LYS A 212 -32.22 -3.38 16.09
CA LYS A 212 -31.62 -2.38 16.99
C LYS A 212 -30.63 -2.98 18.00
N LEU A 213 -30.96 -4.15 18.57
CA LEU A 213 -30.06 -4.88 19.47
C LEU A 213 -28.80 -5.36 18.73
N ARG A 214 -28.96 -5.83 17.48
CA ARG A 214 -27.82 -6.27 16.65
C ARG A 214 -26.94 -5.10 16.22
N GLU A 215 -27.52 -3.96 15.89
CA GLU A 215 -26.78 -2.71 15.63
C GLU A 215 -25.93 -2.32 16.83
N ASP A 216 -26.56 -2.17 18.00
CA ASP A 216 -25.86 -1.75 19.21
C ASP A 216 -24.75 -2.75 19.58
N TRP A 217 -25.00 -4.06 19.42
CA TRP A 217 -23.99 -5.09 19.64
C TRP A 217 -22.83 -4.96 18.66
N TRP A 218 -23.09 -4.75 17.37
CA TRP A 218 -22.04 -4.55 16.37
C TRP A 218 -21.22 -3.31 16.69
N THR A 219 -21.85 -2.15 16.88
CA THR A 219 -21.15 -0.89 17.19
C THR A 219 -20.25 -1.04 18.41
N LYS A 220 -20.69 -1.79 19.42
CA LYS A 220 -19.90 -2.03 20.65
C LYS A 220 -18.70 -2.96 20.46
N ASN A 221 -18.72 -3.83 19.46
CA ASN A 221 -17.71 -4.89 19.27
C ASN A 221 -16.89 -4.76 17.97
N ARG A 222 -17.27 -3.85 17.05
CA ARG A 222 -16.64 -3.67 15.73
C ARG A 222 -15.13 -3.42 15.78
N GLN A 223 -14.63 -2.75 16.83
CA GLN A 223 -13.20 -2.52 17.03
C GLN A 223 -12.41 -3.83 17.11
N LYS A 224 -12.90 -4.83 17.86
CA LYS A 224 -12.24 -6.15 17.97
C LYS A 224 -12.29 -6.91 16.64
N VAL A 225 -13.39 -6.79 15.91
CA VAL A 225 -13.53 -7.42 14.58
C VAL A 225 -12.54 -6.80 13.59
N TRP A 226 -12.35 -5.48 13.63
CA TRP A 226 -11.37 -4.76 12.80
C TRP A 226 -9.92 -5.14 13.13
N GLU A 227 -9.58 -5.20 14.43
CA GLU A 227 -8.27 -5.67 14.88
C GLU A 227 -7.99 -7.08 14.35
N VAL A 228 -8.98 -7.97 14.41
CA VAL A 228 -8.81 -9.37 13.97
C VAL A 228 -8.72 -9.54 12.45
N ILE A 229 -9.58 -8.88 11.65
CA ILE A 229 -9.54 -9.01 10.18
C ILE A 229 -8.23 -8.45 9.60
N THR A 230 -7.59 -7.50 10.28
CA THR A 230 -6.34 -6.85 9.82
C THR A 230 -5.07 -7.50 10.39
N CYS A 231 -5.18 -8.55 11.22
CA CYS A 231 -4.01 -9.21 11.84
C CYS A 231 -2.95 -9.67 10.83
N SER A 232 -3.40 -10.17 9.69
CA SER A 232 -2.56 -10.74 8.63
C SER A 232 -2.05 -9.71 7.64
N ALA A 233 -2.56 -8.47 7.70
CA ALA A 233 -1.99 -7.38 6.92
C ALA A 233 -0.52 -7.16 7.32
N ARG A 234 0.32 -6.78 6.37
CA ARG A 234 1.74 -6.54 6.63
C ARG A 234 1.93 -5.12 7.16
N SER A 235 3.03 -4.87 7.85
CA SER A 235 3.24 -3.57 8.50
C SER A 235 3.21 -2.39 7.50
N ASN A 236 3.66 -2.62 6.26
CA ASN A 236 3.67 -1.62 5.19
C ASN A 236 2.43 -1.63 4.27
N ASP A 237 1.41 -2.45 4.55
CA ASP A 237 0.11 -2.30 3.90
C ASP A 237 -0.54 -1.02 4.42
N LEU A 238 -0.66 -0.02 3.53
CA LEU A 238 -1.13 1.31 3.87
C LEU A 238 -2.63 1.43 3.62
N LEU A 239 -3.38 1.73 4.67
CA LEU A 239 -4.76 2.19 4.55
C LEU A 239 -4.77 3.71 4.37
N ILE A 240 -5.51 4.15 3.35
CA ILE A 240 -5.84 5.56 3.14
C ILE A 240 -7.18 5.79 3.85
N LYS A 241 -7.21 6.64 4.88
CA LYS A 241 -8.46 7.02 5.55
C LYS A 241 -9.29 7.88 4.61
N ARG A 242 -10.20 7.23 3.91
CA ARG A 242 -11.13 7.84 2.96
C ARG A 242 -12.27 8.50 3.74
N ARG A 243 -12.42 9.80 3.54
CA ARG A 243 -13.35 10.67 4.27
C ARG A 243 -14.14 11.47 3.25
N TRP A 244 -15.41 11.71 3.52
CA TRP A 244 -16.24 12.58 2.67
C TRP A 244 -15.74 14.02 2.76
N ARG A 245 -15.38 14.48 3.96
CA ARG A 245 -14.73 15.77 4.16
C ARG A 245 -13.30 15.78 3.63
N THR A 246 -12.89 16.89 3.02
CA THR A 246 -11.47 17.14 2.73
C THR A 246 -10.71 17.28 4.04
N SER A 247 -9.54 16.62 4.15
CA SER A 247 -8.63 16.87 5.28
C SER A 247 -8.30 18.36 5.32
N GLY A 248 -8.40 18.98 6.50
CA GLY A 248 -8.13 20.40 6.64
C GLY A 248 -6.74 20.75 6.09
N LYS A 249 -6.62 21.88 5.38
CA LYS A 249 -5.35 22.36 4.81
C LYS A 249 -4.33 22.60 5.93
N SER A 250 -3.42 21.66 6.16
CA SER A 250 -2.18 21.97 6.86
C SER A 250 -1.17 22.46 5.82
N ASN A 251 -0.90 23.77 5.81
CA ASN A 251 0.15 24.41 5.00
C ASN A 251 -0.05 24.42 3.48
N GLY A 252 -1.29 24.32 2.99
CA GLY A 252 -1.61 24.46 1.56
C GLY A 252 -1.53 23.19 0.72
N GLU A 253 -1.22 22.04 1.32
CA GLU A 253 -1.23 20.72 0.66
C GLU A 253 -2.32 19.82 1.29
N ASN A 254 -3.15 19.18 0.46
CA ASN A 254 -4.12 18.16 0.90
C ASN A 254 -3.36 16.88 1.28
N LYS A 255 -2.88 16.77 2.52
CA LYS A 255 -2.19 15.55 2.97
C LYS A 255 -3.21 14.44 3.22
N LEU A 256 -2.96 13.26 2.61
CA LEU A 256 -3.74 12.05 2.88
C LEU A 256 -3.45 11.55 4.30
N GLU A 257 -4.48 11.11 5.01
CA GLU A 257 -4.30 10.47 6.31
C GLU A 257 -4.04 8.96 6.09
N LEU A 258 -2.80 8.53 6.40
CA LEU A 258 -2.31 7.19 6.11
C LEU A 258 -2.07 6.38 7.39
N CYS A 259 -2.51 5.12 7.37
CA CYS A 259 -2.36 4.16 8.47
C CYS A 259 -1.54 2.94 8.04
N ARG A 260 -0.59 2.53 8.88
CA ARG A 260 0.21 1.30 8.68
C ARG A 260 -0.62 0.07 9.05
N LYS A 261 -0.25 -1.09 8.51
CA LYS A 261 -0.91 -2.38 8.77
C LYS A 261 -2.44 -2.29 8.63
N CYS A 262 -2.91 -1.66 7.56
CA CYS A 262 -4.32 -1.37 7.33
C CYS A 262 -5.06 -0.73 8.52
N GLY A 263 -4.38 0.05 9.36
CA GLY A 263 -4.98 0.68 10.54
C GLY A 263 -5.27 -0.27 11.71
N HIS A 264 -4.61 -1.42 11.77
CA HIS A 264 -4.74 -2.40 12.85
C HIS A 264 -4.49 -1.81 14.27
N TYR A 265 -3.58 -0.84 14.38
CA TYR A 265 -3.20 -0.23 15.66
C TYR A 265 -3.93 1.09 15.96
N GLU A 266 -4.92 1.46 15.14
CA GLU A 266 -5.70 2.67 15.37
C GLU A 266 -6.65 2.44 16.55
N LYS A 267 -6.81 3.47 17.40
CA LYS A 267 -7.68 3.41 18.58
C LYS A 267 -9.16 3.21 18.23
N GLU A 268 -9.53 3.69 17.05
CA GLU A 268 -10.87 3.61 16.48
C GLU A 268 -10.75 3.02 15.08
N VAL A 269 -11.75 2.25 14.68
CA VAL A 269 -11.84 1.69 13.33
C VAL A 269 -11.69 2.84 12.31
N PRO A 270 -10.70 2.77 11.39
CA PRO A 270 -10.35 3.87 10.51
C PRO A 270 -11.37 4.10 9.37
N THR A 271 -12.38 3.24 9.27
CA THR A 271 -13.42 3.25 8.23
C THR A 271 -14.81 3.30 8.83
N TYR A 272 -15.76 3.85 8.06
CA TYR A 272 -17.20 3.82 8.35
C TYR A 272 -17.98 3.03 7.30
N LEU A 273 -17.29 2.24 6.47
CA LEU A 273 -17.96 1.51 5.39
C LEU A 273 -19.12 0.69 5.92
N ASP A 274 -19.02 0.06 7.09
CA ASP A 274 -20.09 -0.70 7.74
C ASP A 274 -21.39 0.10 8.04
N TYR A 275 -21.40 1.43 7.96
CA TYR A 275 -22.64 2.23 8.07
C TYR A 275 -23.12 2.81 6.74
N VAL A 276 -22.41 2.56 5.65
CA VAL A 276 -22.86 2.86 4.28
C VAL A 276 -23.82 1.74 3.82
N PRO A 277 -24.85 1.99 3.01
CA PRO A 277 -25.67 0.93 2.42
C PRO A 277 -24.85 -0.10 1.61
N GLN A 278 -25.15 -1.39 1.77
CA GLN A 278 -24.43 -2.49 1.10
C GLN A 278 -24.40 -2.34 -0.42
N PHE A 279 -25.52 -1.95 -1.02
CA PHE A 279 -25.63 -1.68 -2.46
C PHE A 279 -24.58 -0.66 -2.94
N LEU A 280 -24.39 0.45 -2.20
CA LEU A 280 -23.43 1.49 -2.57
C LEU A 280 -21.98 0.98 -2.45
N ARG A 281 -21.65 0.24 -1.37
CA ARG A 281 -20.32 -0.37 -1.22
C ARG A 281 -19.97 -1.34 -2.35
N TRP A 282 -20.92 -2.19 -2.73
CA TRP A 282 -20.74 -3.14 -3.83
C TRP A 282 -20.64 -2.39 -5.16
N MET A 283 -21.36 -1.29 -5.31
CA MET A 283 -21.23 -0.44 -6.48
C MET A 283 -19.84 0.21 -6.58
N ASP A 284 -19.28 0.70 -5.47
CA ASP A 284 -17.90 1.24 -5.45
C ASP A 284 -16.87 0.16 -5.82
N GLU A 285 -17.04 -1.07 -5.32
CA GLU A 285 -16.24 -2.23 -5.69
C GLU A 285 -16.39 -2.60 -7.18
N TRP A 286 -17.59 -2.45 -7.73
CA TRP A 286 -17.87 -2.67 -9.14
C TRP A 286 -17.14 -1.66 -10.03
N VAL A 287 -17.16 -0.37 -9.66
CA VAL A 287 -16.46 0.71 -10.40
C VAL A 287 -14.96 0.48 -10.39
N GLU A 288 -14.38 0.19 -9.23
CA GLU A 288 -12.96 -0.13 -9.11
C GLU A 288 -12.61 -1.35 -9.96
N GLY A 289 -13.38 -2.43 -9.82
CA GLY A 289 -13.18 -3.66 -10.58
C GLY A 289 -13.29 -3.45 -12.08
N PHE A 290 -14.24 -2.61 -12.53
CA PHE A 290 -14.39 -2.18 -13.90
C PHE A 290 -13.16 -1.43 -14.39
N CYS A 291 -12.74 -0.37 -13.70
CA CYS A 291 -11.59 0.45 -14.12
C CYS A 291 -10.29 -0.38 -14.14
N ARG A 292 -10.07 -1.23 -13.14
CA ARG A 292 -8.92 -2.14 -13.10
C ARG A 292 -8.94 -3.11 -14.28
N LYS A 293 -10.07 -3.78 -14.55
CA LYS A 293 -10.18 -4.75 -15.65
C LYS A 293 -10.10 -4.08 -17.02
N ARG A 294 -10.67 -2.88 -17.17
CA ARG A 294 -10.54 -2.04 -18.36
C ARG A 294 -9.08 -1.72 -18.64
N GLN A 295 -8.34 -1.22 -17.64
CA GLN A 295 -6.92 -0.91 -17.78
C GLN A 295 -6.12 -2.17 -18.13
N ASN A 296 -6.40 -3.31 -17.47
CA ASN A 296 -5.76 -4.59 -17.78
C ASN A 296 -5.97 -5.04 -19.24
N ILE A 297 -7.14 -4.77 -19.84
CA ILE A 297 -7.40 -5.10 -21.25
C ILE A 297 -6.66 -4.12 -22.16
N ILE A 298 -6.63 -2.83 -21.81
CA ILE A 298 -5.87 -1.80 -22.55
C ILE A 298 -4.37 -2.13 -22.55
N ASP A 299 -3.78 -2.46 -21.39
CA ASP A 299 -2.36 -2.81 -21.28
C ASP A 299 -2.00 -4.02 -22.14
N ARG A 300 -2.88 -5.02 -22.22
CA ARG A 300 -2.71 -6.18 -23.12
C ARG A 300 -2.83 -5.78 -24.58
N LEU A 301 -3.82 -4.97 -24.93
CA LEU A 301 -4.00 -4.44 -26.27
C LEU A 301 -2.73 -3.71 -26.72
N GLU A 302 -2.22 -2.78 -25.91
CA GLU A 302 -0.97 -2.05 -26.16
C GLU A 302 0.22 -3.01 -26.33
N TYR A 303 0.40 -3.97 -25.42
CA TYR A 303 1.50 -4.95 -25.49
C TYR A 303 1.49 -5.78 -26.78
N TYR A 304 0.35 -6.38 -27.15
CA TYR A 304 0.27 -7.21 -28.34
C TYR A 304 0.43 -6.35 -29.60
N CYS A 305 -0.21 -5.18 -29.68
CA CYS A 305 -0.07 -4.31 -30.84
C CYS A 305 1.35 -3.70 -30.95
N GLU A 306 2.06 -3.45 -29.84
CA GLU A 306 3.47 -3.05 -29.84
C GLU A 306 4.37 -4.18 -30.34
N LYS A 307 4.24 -5.40 -29.83
CA LYS A 307 5.02 -6.57 -30.31
C LYS A 307 4.88 -6.76 -31.82
N CYS A 308 3.69 -6.54 -32.37
CA CYS A 308 3.45 -6.56 -33.80
C CYS A 308 4.29 -5.50 -34.55
N ASN A 309 4.34 -4.26 -34.04
CA ASN A 309 5.12 -3.17 -34.64
C ASN A 309 6.64 -3.39 -34.59
N GLN A 310 7.09 -4.34 -33.78
CA GLN A 310 8.50 -4.65 -33.52
C GLN A 310 9.02 -5.81 -34.39
N GLY A 311 8.15 -6.40 -35.22
CA GLY A 311 8.52 -7.42 -36.21
C GLY A 311 8.93 -8.76 -35.61
N LYS A 312 8.49 -9.08 -34.39
CA LYS A 312 8.83 -10.33 -33.73
C LYS A 312 7.56 -11.12 -33.39
N ASP A 313 7.46 -12.26 -34.05
CA ASP A 313 6.37 -13.24 -34.10
C ASP A 313 5.09 -12.81 -34.88
N ASN A 314 4.84 -13.52 -35.99
CA ASN A 314 3.58 -13.66 -36.74
C ASN A 314 2.79 -12.41 -37.16
N CYS A 315 3.46 -11.32 -37.54
CA CYS A 315 2.86 -10.29 -38.39
C CYS A 315 3.44 -10.42 -39.81
N VAL A 316 3.11 -11.50 -40.49
CA VAL A 316 3.55 -11.71 -41.88
C VAL A 316 2.71 -10.83 -42.78
N ASN A 317 3.39 -9.91 -43.48
CA ASN A 317 2.83 -9.17 -44.60
C ASN A 317 2.16 -10.14 -45.58
N GLY A 318 0.84 -9.99 -45.78
CA GLY A 318 0.21 -10.44 -47.03
C GLY A 318 -1.01 -11.35 -46.91
N THR A 319 -1.31 -12.00 -45.79
CA THR A 319 -2.55 -12.78 -45.65
C THR A 319 -3.10 -12.71 -44.23
N THR A 320 -4.34 -12.21 -44.12
CA THR A 320 -5.17 -12.10 -42.90
C THR A 320 -4.56 -11.32 -41.73
N GLU A 321 -5.09 -10.10 -41.55
CA GLU A 321 -5.32 -9.38 -40.29
C GLU A 321 -4.55 -9.84 -39.04
N ASN A 322 -3.89 -8.87 -38.41
CA ASN A 322 -3.17 -8.98 -37.15
C ASN A 322 -4.03 -9.58 -35.99
N SER A 323 -4.13 -10.91 -35.91
CA SER A 323 -5.18 -11.62 -35.16
C SER A 323 -5.13 -11.35 -33.66
N ALA A 324 -3.95 -11.39 -33.03
CA ALA A 324 -3.84 -11.20 -31.58
C ALA A 324 -4.22 -9.77 -31.13
N CYS A 325 -3.77 -8.73 -31.84
CA CYS A 325 -4.14 -7.33 -31.55
C CYS A 325 -5.64 -7.10 -31.80
N LYS A 326 -6.19 -7.63 -32.90
CA LYS A 326 -7.62 -7.59 -33.21
C LYS A 326 -8.47 -8.35 -32.19
N ASP A 327 -8.01 -9.51 -31.72
CA ASP A 327 -8.69 -10.32 -30.70
C ASP A 327 -8.77 -9.58 -29.37
N GLN A 328 -7.70 -8.90 -28.94
CA GLN A 328 -7.74 -8.07 -27.73
C GLN A 328 -8.68 -6.86 -27.89
N TYR A 329 -8.74 -6.27 -29.09
CA TYR A 329 -9.71 -5.20 -29.40
C TYR A 329 -11.16 -5.68 -29.31
N VAL A 330 -11.47 -6.84 -29.88
CA VAL A 330 -12.80 -7.46 -29.79
C VAL A 330 -13.17 -7.80 -28.34
N LYS A 331 -12.20 -8.31 -27.55
CA LYS A 331 -12.36 -8.53 -26.10
C LYS A 331 -12.68 -7.22 -25.37
N TYR A 332 -12.00 -6.12 -25.68
CA TYR A 332 -12.28 -4.80 -25.11
C TYR A 332 -13.71 -4.35 -25.42
N CYS A 333 -14.11 -4.35 -26.70
CA CYS A 333 -15.45 -3.91 -27.09
C CYS A 333 -16.57 -4.76 -26.49
N THR A 334 -16.37 -6.08 -26.42
CA THR A 334 -17.32 -7.00 -25.76
C THR A 334 -17.43 -6.71 -24.27
N PHE A 335 -16.30 -6.48 -23.60
CA PHE A 335 -16.24 -6.14 -22.18
C PHE A 335 -16.99 -4.83 -21.87
N ILE A 336 -16.76 -3.76 -22.63
CA ILE A 336 -17.45 -2.48 -22.46
C ILE A 336 -18.96 -2.64 -22.69
N LYS A 337 -19.38 -3.33 -23.75
CA LYS A 337 -20.80 -3.55 -24.05
C LYS A 337 -21.55 -4.27 -22.92
N ASN A 338 -20.92 -5.29 -22.32
CA ASN A 338 -21.51 -6.00 -21.18
C ASN A 338 -21.58 -5.10 -19.94
N LYS A 339 -20.52 -4.34 -19.66
CA LYS A 339 -20.46 -3.45 -18.50
C LYS A 339 -21.44 -2.27 -18.58
N ASN A 340 -21.73 -1.77 -19.78
CA ASN A 340 -22.79 -0.77 -19.97
C ASN A 340 -24.16 -1.30 -19.54
N LYS A 341 -24.49 -2.57 -19.82
CA LYS A 341 -25.77 -3.16 -19.39
C LYS A 341 -25.87 -3.26 -17.87
N GLU A 342 -24.79 -3.73 -17.24
CA GLU A 342 -24.74 -3.84 -15.77
C GLU A 342 -24.86 -2.47 -15.10
N TRP A 343 -24.26 -1.44 -15.69
CA TRP A 343 -24.36 -0.07 -15.20
C TRP A 343 -25.78 0.48 -15.24
N GLU A 344 -26.51 0.34 -16.36
CA GLU A 344 -27.89 0.82 -16.46
C GLU A 344 -28.78 0.16 -15.38
N GLN A 345 -28.61 -1.14 -15.14
CA GLN A 345 -29.34 -1.87 -14.10
C GLN A 345 -29.04 -1.36 -12.69
N GLN A 346 -27.78 -1.00 -12.42
CA GLN A 346 -27.39 -0.39 -11.13
C GLN A 346 -27.95 1.01 -10.97
N LYS A 347 -27.98 1.81 -12.06
CA LYS A 347 -28.61 3.13 -12.06
C LYS A 347 -30.09 3.07 -11.74
N GLU A 348 -30.84 2.16 -12.38
CA GLU A 348 -32.25 1.90 -12.07
C GLU A 348 -32.46 1.54 -10.60
N LYS A 349 -31.57 0.72 -10.01
CA LYS A 349 -31.65 0.35 -8.59
C LYS A 349 -31.38 1.54 -7.66
N TYR A 350 -30.40 2.37 -7.98
CA TYR A 350 -30.12 3.60 -7.25
C TYR A 350 -31.34 4.53 -7.27
N ASP A 351 -31.90 4.78 -8.45
CA ASP A 351 -33.07 5.65 -8.63
C ASP A 351 -34.28 5.13 -7.85
N TYR A 352 -34.49 3.81 -7.81
CA TYR A 352 -35.51 3.18 -6.99
C TYR A 352 -35.33 3.44 -5.49
N LEU A 353 -34.12 3.24 -4.96
CA LEU A 353 -33.81 3.49 -3.54
C LEU A 353 -33.94 4.97 -3.20
N TYR A 354 -33.48 5.84 -4.10
CA TYR A 354 -33.55 7.29 -3.95
C TYR A 354 -34.99 7.78 -3.88
N LYS A 355 -35.86 7.33 -4.79
CA LYS A 355 -37.30 7.68 -4.78
C LYS A 355 -38.01 7.13 -3.55
N SER A 356 -37.73 5.89 -3.19
CA SER A 356 -38.33 5.23 -2.03
C SER A 356 -38.02 5.93 -0.70
N ALA A 357 -36.89 6.64 -0.62
CA ALA A 357 -36.48 7.41 0.55
C ALA A 357 -37.01 8.85 0.53
N ASN A 358 -37.13 9.48 -0.63
CA ASN A 358 -37.32 10.94 -0.75
C ASN A 358 -38.68 11.41 -1.27
N GLU A 359 -39.46 10.55 -1.92
CA GLU A 359 -40.78 10.90 -2.46
C GLU A 359 -41.87 10.37 -1.53
N SER A 360 -42.63 11.28 -0.90
CA SER A 360 -43.81 10.92 -0.11
C SER A 360 -44.88 10.35 -1.04
N SER A 361 -45.33 9.13 -0.74
CA SER A 361 -46.45 8.37 -1.36
C SER A 361 -47.42 9.21 -2.19
N ASP A 362 -47.06 9.50 -3.44
CA ASP A 362 -48.01 10.00 -4.43
C ASP A 362 -48.84 8.80 -4.90
N SER A 363 -50.16 8.96 -4.90
CA SER A 363 -51.15 7.88 -4.92
C SER A 363 -51.20 7.02 -6.20
N SER A 364 -50.22 7.14 -7.10
CA SER A 364 -50.18 6.43 -8.38
C SER A 364 -49.05 5.41 -8.55
N LEU A 365 -48.12 5.28 -7.60
CA LEU A 365 -47.06 4.26 -7.63
C LEU A 365 -47.00 3.52 -6.29
N TYR A 366 -47.35 2.23 -6.32
CA TYR A 366 -47.20 1.31 -5.19
C TYR A 366 -45.74 1.30 -4.73
N VAL A 367 -45.45 1.91 -3.58
CA VAL A 367 -44.15 1.79 -2.88
C VAL A 367 -44.31 0.66 -1.86
N PRO A 368 -43.79 -0.56 -2.12
CA PRO A 368 -43.84 -1.62 -1.12
C PRO A 368 -42.90 -1.30 0.06
N SER A 369 -43.35 -1.65 1.25
CA SER A 369 -42.73 -1.45 2.57
C SER A 369 -41.39 -2.18 2.82
N SER A 370 -40.65 -2.57 1.77
CA SER A 370 -39.56 -3.56 1.85
C SER A 370 -38.14 -2.99 1.95
N VAL A 371 -37.95 -1.66 1.98
CA VAL A 371 -36.62 -1.02 2.09
C VAL A 371 -36.28 -0.79 3.56
N ASP A 372 -35.07 -1.20 3.97
CA ASP A 372 -34.53 -1.02 5.32
C ASP A 372 -34.45 0.46 5.71
N ASP A 373 -34.86 0.79 6.94
CA ASP A 373 -34.97 2.19 7.39
C ASP A 373 -33.62 2.90 7.45
N ASN A 374 -32.51 2.19 7.65
CA ASN A 374 -31.18 2.81 7.62
C ASN A 374 -30.73 3.12 6.20
N VAL A 375 -31.17 2.33 5.23
CA VAL A 375 -30.96 2.63 3.82
C VAL A 375 -31.77 3.89 3.46
N LYS A 376 -33.03 3.99 3.90
CA LYS A 376 -33.83 5.22 3.70
C LYS A 376 -33.16 6.44 4.32
N ASP A 377 -32.80 6.37 5.60
CA ASP A 377 -32.11 7.44 6.35
C ASP A 377 -30.84 7.88 5.61
N PHE A 378 -30.01 6.95 5.13
CA PHE A 378 -28.83 7.29 4.35
C PHE A 378 -29.15 8.00 3.02
N PHE A 379 -30.15 7.53 2.27
CA PHE A 379 -30.55 8.15 0.99
C PHE A 379 -31.24 9.52 1.18
N GLU A 380 -31.93 9.73 2.30
CA GLU A 380 -32.40 11.06 2.72
C GLU A 380 -31.21 11.99 2.96
N LYS A 381 -30.18 11.52 3.67
CA LYS A 381 -28.94 12.29 3.86
C LYS A 381 -28.21 12.57 2.55
N LEU A 382 -28.20 11.63 1.60
CA LEU A 382 -27.66 11.85 0.25
C LEU A 382 -28.45 12.95 -0.49
N ASN A 383 -29.77 12.99 -0.37
CA ASN A 383 -30.60 14.05 -0.96
C ASN A 383 -30.37 15.41 -0.29
N GLU A 384 -30.28 15.48 1.04
CA GLU A 384 -29.87 16.70 1.78
C GLU A 384 -28.48 17.21 1.38
N ALA A 385 -27.64 16.28 0.89
CA ALA A 385 -26.31 16.50 0.34
C ALA A 385 -26.30 16.76 -1.18
N ASN A 386 -27.47 16.79 -1.84
CA ASN A 386 -27.63 17.03 -3.27
C ASN A 386 -26.99 15.94 -4.19
N TYR A 387 -26.87 14.71 -3.70
CA TYR A 387 -26.50 13.51 -4.49
C TYR A 387 -27.75 12.86 -5.10
N LYS A 388 -28.26 13.47 -6.17
CA LYS A 388 -29.56 13.09 -6.78
C LYS A 388 -29.47 11.90 -7.73
N SER A 389 -28.27 11.57 -8.21
CA SER A 389 -28.03 10.48 -9.15
C SER A 389 -26.84 9.63 -8.74
N LEU A 390 -26.77 8.40 -9.26
CA LEU A 390 -25.63 7.52 -9.06
C LEU A 390 -24.31 8.15 -9.57
N ASP A 391 -24.37 8.89 -10.67
CA ASP A 391 -23.22 9.58 -11.25
C ASP A 391 -22.69 10.67 -10.29
N ASP A 392 -23.59 11.40 -9.61
CA ASP A 392 -23.20 12.42 -8.63
C ASP A 392 -22.53 11.76 -7.42
N TYR A 393 -23.09 10.64 -6.94
CA TYR A 393 -22.52 9.87 -5.83
C TYR A 393 -21.09 9.41 -6.16
N ILE A 394 -20.87 8.74 -7.30
CA ILE A 394 -19.56 8.14 -7.64
C ILE A 394 -18.45 9.18 -7.82
N LYS A 395 -18.79 10.37 -8.33
CA LYS A 395 -17.82 11.44 -8.58
C LYS A 395 -17.21 11.99 -7.29
N ASP A 396 -17.99 11.99 -6.22
CA ASP A 396 -17.59 12.58 -4.94
C ASP A 396 -17.37 11.53 -3.83
N ASP A 397 -17.82 10.28 -4.00
CA ASP A 397 -17.58 9.19 -3.04
C ASP A 397 -16.07 8.96 -2.84
N PRO A 398 -15.58 8.92 -1.59
CA PRO A 398 -14.16 8.79 -1.29
C PRO A 398 -13.47 7.52 -1.84
N TYR A 399 -14.22 6.43 -2.06
CA TYR A 399 -13.71 5.16 -2.57
C TYR A 399 -13.75 5.09 -4.11
N SER A 400 -14.70 5.77 -4.76
CA SER A 400 -14.83 5.75 -6.21
C SER A 400 -14.39 7.03 -6.93
N ALA A 401 -14.19 8.16 -6.25
CA ALA A 401 -13.92 9.47 -6.87
C ALA A 401 -12.69 9.49 -7.79
N GLU A 402 -11.63 8.75 -7.45
CA GLU A 402 -10.45 8.62 -8.32
C GLU A 402 -10.83 7.95 -9.66
N TYR A 403 -11.67 6.91 -9.60
CA TYR A 403 -12.19 6.23 -10.78
C TYR A 403 -13.26 7.05 -11.50
N GLY A 404 -14.07 7.81 -10.76
CA GLY A 404 -15.07 8.72 -11.31
C GLY A 404 -14.45 9.78 -12.24
N LYS A 405 -13.21 10.22 -11.99
CA LYS A 405 -12.45 11.09 -12.90
C LYS A 405 -12.03 10.40 -14.20
N LEU A 406 -11.87 9.07 -14.19
CA LEU A 406 -11.52 8.26 -15.35
C LEU A 406 -12.76 7.86 -16.18
N LEU A 407 -13.96 8.04 -15.62
CA LEU A 407 -15.25 7.80 -16.26
C LEU A 407 -15.79 9.10 -16.84
N LYS A 408 -16.30 9.07 -18.08
CA LYS A 408 -16.95 10.20 -18.73
C LYS A 408 -18.46 10.01 -18.70
N PHE A 409 -19.10 10.65 -17.73
CA PHE A 409 -20.56 10.63 -17.56
C PHE A 409 -21.21 11.68 -18.47
N ASP A 410 -21.30 11.41 -19.77
CA ASP A 410 -22.16 12.19 -20.67
C ASP A 410 -23.57 11.59 -20.65
N ASN A 411 -24.60 12.45 -20.69
CA ASN A 411 -26.05 12.13 -20.60
C ASN A 411 -26.57 11.06 -21.59
N THR A 412 -25.73 10.45 -22.42
CA THR A 412 -26.07 9.36 -23.32
C THR A 412 -25.27 8.06 -23.15
N ASN A 413 -24.17 8.01 -22.38
CA ASN A 413 -23.41 6.80 -22.02
C ASN A 413 -22.23 7.13 -21.06
N ALA A 414 -22.16 6.53 -19.87
CA ALA A 414 -21.12 6.78 -18.85
C ALA A 414 -19.68 6.31 -19.20
N PHE A 415 -19.53 5.54 -20.28
CA PHE A 415 -18.28 4.86 -20.64
C PHE A 415 -17.72 5.28 -22.01
N LYS A 416 -18.13 6.45 -22.52
CA LYS A 416 -17.66 6.91 -23.83
C LYS A 416 -16.22 7.45 -23.76
N GLU A 417 -15.44 7.02 -24.76
CA GLU A 417 -14.15 7.55 -25.24
C GLU A 417 -12.84 6.94 -24.69
N SER A 418 -12.32 5.99 -25.49
CA SER A 418 -10.96 6.08 -26.05
C SER A 418 -10.83 5.23 -27.32
N ILE A 419 -11.67 4.21 -27.46
CA ILE A 419 -11.71 3.32 -28.61
C ILE A 419 -13.16 3.20 -29.08
N THR A 420 -13.48 3.83 -30.21
CA THR A 420 -14.82 3.77 -30.79
C THR A 420 -15.06 2.35 -31.31
N CYS A 421 -15.89 1.56 -30.62
CA CYS A 421 -16.29 0.22 -31.05
C CYS A 421 -17.24 0.23 -32.28
N ASN A 422 -16.97 1.13 -33.22
CA ASN A 422 -17.61 1.19 -34.53
C ASN A 422 -16.82 0.33 -35.51
N LYS A 423 -17.56 -0.24 -36.47
CA LYS A 423 -17.10 -1.26 -37.42
C LYS A 423 -15.76 -0.88 -38.09
N ASN A 424 -14.84 -1.84 -38.08
CA ASN A 424 -13.62 -1.93 -38.92
C ASN A 424 -12.57 -0.82 -38.80
N VAL A 425 -12.01 -0.58 -37.62
CA VAL A 425 -10.76 0.18 -37.50
C VAL A 425 -9.75 -0.55 -36.62
N CYS A 426 -9.18 -1.62 -37.18
CA CYS A 426 -7.81 -2.04 -36.87
C CYS A 426 -7.13 -2.37 -38.21
N SER A 427 -7.05 -1.38 -39.09
CA SER A 427 -6.21 -1.49 -40.28
C SER A 427 -4.78 -1.15 -39.88
N CYS A 428 -3.95 -2.18 -39.66
CA CYS A 428 -2.50 -2.07 -39.70
C CYS A 428 -2.06 -1.80 -41.15
N SER A 429 -2.40 -0.64 -41.68
CA SER A 429 -1.91 -0.13 -42.96
C SER A 429 -1.19 1.19 -42.70
N GLY A 430 0.01 1.30 -43.25
CA GLY A 430 1.07 2.17 -42.76
C GLY A 430 0.79 3.66 -42.82
N ASN A 431 1.58 4.35 -41.99
CA ASN A 431 1.79 5.79 -41.94
C ASN A 431 0.54 6.66 -41.80
N GLU A 432 0.07 6.84 -40.57
CA GLU A 432 -0.50 8.12 -40.15
C GLU A 432 -0.23 8.34 -38.65
N LYS A 433 0.73 9.23 -38.37
CA LYS A 433 0.81 9.92 -37.09
C LYS A 433 -0.46 10.77 -36.99
N LEU A 434 -1.41 10.41 -36.14
CA LEU A 434 -2.31 11.34 -35.45
C LEU A 434 -3.17 10.55 -34.46
N ILE A 435 -3.33 11.15 -33.28
CA ILE A 435 -4.23 10.87 -32.13
C ILE A 435 -3.40 10.73 -30.84
N ILE A 436 -2.72 11.83 -30.49
CA ILE A 436 -2.55 12.29 -29.10
C ILE A 436 -2.56 13.82 -29.18
N SER A 437 -3.59 14.44 -28.59
CA SER A 437 -4.01 15.87 -28.57
C SER A 437 -5.33 16.00 -29.35
N GLU A 438 -6.47 16.45 -28.83
CA GLU A 438 -6.78 17.42 -27.79
C GLU A 438 -8.17 17.12 -27.19
N GLY A 439 -8.48 17.78 -26.07
CA GLY A 439 -9.82 17.81 -25.49
C GLY A 439 -9.98 18.91 -24.43
N SER A 440 -9.41 20.09 -24.70
CA SER A 440 -9.83 21.33 -24.06
C SER A 440 -10.81 22.02 -25.01
N SER A 441 -12.09 22.08 -24.67
CA SER A 441 -13.02 23.01 -25.29
C SER A 441 -13.87 23.67 -24.21
N SER A 442 -13.36 24.81 -23.76
CA SER A 442 -14.13 25.86 -23.10
C SER A 442 -14.94 26.65 -24.13
N SER A 443 -16.22 26.87 -23.88
CA SER A 443 -16.94 28.08 -24.26
C SER A 443 -17.18 28.86 -22.95
N SER A 444 -16.99 30.17 -22.80
CA SER A 444 -17.27 31.28 -23.71
C SER A 444 -16.58 32.58 -23.23
N SER A 445 -16.24 33.43 -24.21
CA SER A 445 -16.20 34.92 -24.23
C SER A 445 -15.53 35.71 -23.10
N PHE A 446 -14.45 36.43 -23.43
CA PHE A 446 -14.44 37.88 -23.66
C PHE A 446 -13.07 38.31 -24.21
N GLY A 447 -13.08 39.12 -25.26
CA GLY A 447 -11.90 39.41 -26.07
C GLY A 447 -11.03 40.56 -25.57
N THR A 448 -9.81 40.61 -26.09
CA THR A 448 -9.25 41.79 -26.77
C THR A 448 -8.10 41.33 -27.66
N SER A 449 -8.11 41.89 -28.86
CA SER A 449 -7.21 41.73 -30.01
C SER A 449 -5.71 41.77 -29.69
N PHE A 450 -4.92 40.93 -30.37
CA PHE A 450 -3.71 41.40 -31.07
C PHE A 450 -3.43 40.52 -32.30
N SER A 451 -3.19 41.21 -33.42
CA SER A 451 -2.98 40.71 -34.78
C SER A 451 -1.67 39.96 -34.94
N TYR A 452 -1.72 38.84 -35.66
CA TYR A 452 -0.54 38.20 -36.25
C TYR A 452 -0.12 39.00 -37.49
N GLU A 453 1.04 39.64 -37.46
CA GLU A 453 1.81 39.94 -38.66
C GLU A 453 3.05 39.04 -38.68
N ASN A 454 3.09 38.16 -39.68
CA ASN A 454 4.28 37.40 -40.03
C ASN A 454 5.28 38.34 -40.72
N SER A 455 6.45 38.50 -40.11
CA SER A 455 7.68 38.69 -40.88
C SER A 455 8.78 37.80 -40.30
N VAL A 456 9.36 37.02 -41.21
CA VAL A 456 10.34 35.96 -40.96
C VAL A 456 11.70 36.57 -40.63
N THR A 457 12.40 36.04 -39.62
CA THR A 457 13.80 35.57 -39.71
C THR A 457 14.33 35.05 -38.36
N SER A 458 14.31 33.73 -38.19
CA SER A 458 15.40 32.87 -37.69
C SER A 458 14.81 31.54 -37.17
N ASN A 459 15.24 30.47 -37.83
CA ASN A 459 14.78 29.09 -37.60
C ASN A 459 15.14 28.57 -36.21
N LYS A 460 14.16 28.06 -35.47
CA LYS A 460 14.36 26.93 -34.54
C LYS A 460 13.26 25.88 -34.77
N ARG A 461 13.57 24.88 -35.58
CA ARG A 461 12.77 23.65 -35.75
C ARG A 461 12.75 22.86 -34.45
N LYS A 462 11.56 22.44 -34.01
CA LYS A 462 11.40 21.31 -33.08
C LYS A 462 11.76 20.03 -33.84
N GLU A 463 12.94 19.46 -33.60
CA GLU A 463 13.28 18.14 -34.14
C GLU A 463 12.98 17.07 -33.08
N CYS A 464 12.05 16.18 -33.43
CA CYS A 464 11.81 14.94 -32.69
C CYS A 464 12.53 13.81 -33.42
N LYS A 465 13.40 13.05 -32.74
CA LYS A 465 14.07 11.88 -33.30
C LYS A 465 13.56 10.59 -32.65
N GLN A 466 13.29 9.60 -33.49
CA GLN A 466 12.84 8.26 -33.12
C GLN A 466 14.05 7.34 -32.97
N ILE A 467 14.26 6.77 -31.79
CA ILE A 467 15.35 5.80 -31.56
C ILE A 467 14.74 4.40 -31.66
N LYS A 468 15.31 3.58 -32.55
CA LYS A 468 14.96 2.16 -32.73
C LYS A 468 16.00 1.28 -32.04
N PHE A 469 15.54 0.41 -31.15
CA PHE A 469 16.38 -0.59 -30.48
C PHE A 469 16.20 -1.93 -31.21
N SER A 470 17.29 -2.58 -31.61
CA SER A 470 17.25 -3.88 -32.28
C SER A 470 18.21 -4.88 -31.63
N GLY A 471 17.66 -5.86 -30.91
CA GLY A 471 18.36 -7.02 -30.33
C GLY A 471 17.43 -7.89 -29.47
N ASN A 472 16.76 -8.87 -30.09
CA ASN A 472 15.79 -9.88 -29.55
C ASN A 472 14.70 -9.42 -28.53
N LYS A 473 13.74 -10.30 -28.17
CA LYS A 473 12.33 -10.27 -28.67
C LYS A 473 11.33 -9.09 -28.40
N ASN A 474 11.70 -7.94 -27.83
CA ASN A 474 10.79 -6.80 -27.60
C ASN A 474 11.45 -5.41 -27.88
N ASN A 475 11.27 -4.83 -29.07
CA ASN A 475 11.83 -3.54 -29.51
C ASN A 475 11.01 -2.28 -29.11
N MET A 476 11.18 -1.69 -27.93
CA MET A 476 10.49 -0.44 -27.59
C MET A 476 11.01 0.74 -28.45
N ASN A 477 10.16 1.46 -29.21
CA ASN A 477 10.55 2.66 -29.95
C ASN A 477 10.11 3.92 -29.19
N ILE A 478 11.04 4.84 -28.89
CA ILE A 478 10.74 6.03 -28.10
C ILE A 478 10.96 7.29 -28.96
N ASN A 479 9.98 8.20 -28.93
CA ASN A 479 10.04 9.55 -29.49
C ASN A 479 10.11 10.57 -28.34
N ILE A 480 11.14 11.42 -28.32
CA ILE A 480 11.28 12.51 -27.33
C ILE A 480 11.47 13.82 -28.08
N CYS A 481 10.76 14.87 -27.64
CA CYS A 481 10.88 16.23 -28.14
C CYS A 481 11.13 17.19 -26.96
N SER A 482 12.12 18.08 -27.06
CA SER A 482 12.36 19.18 -26.12
C SER A 482 12.75 20.44 -26.87
N THR A 483 12.43 21.61 -26.31
CA THR A 483 12.64 22.92 -26.93
C THR A 483 13.80 23.74 -26.39
N GLN A 484 14.49 23.34 -25.31
CA GLN A 484 15.61 24.14 -24.78
C GLN A 484 16.72 23.24 -24.21
N ASP A 485 17.91 23.46 -24.78
CA ASP A 485 19.22 22.84 -24.53
C ASP A 485 19.52 21.47 -25.18
N ASN A 486 20.02 21.52 -26.42
CA ASN A 486 20.36 20.36 -27.24
C ASN A 486 21.63 19.60 -26.77
N ASN A 487 22.54 20.20 -26.00
CA ASN A 487 23.81 19.55 -25.66
C ASN A 487 23.73 18.60 -24.46
N LEU A 488 22.98 18.97 -23.42
CA LEU A 488 22.81 18.14 -22.21
C LEU A 488 21.95 16.90 -22.46
N LEU A 489 20.99 17.02 -23.38
CA LEU A 489 20.08 15.95 -23.79
C LEU A 489 20.77 14.95 -24.73
N VAL A 490 21.76 15.40 -25.51
CA VAL A 490 22.63 14.56 -26.35
C VAL A 490 23.63 13.78 -25.49
N GLU A 491 24.24 14.39 -24.47
CA GLU A 491 25.11 13.68 -23.51
C GLU A 491 24.34 12.64 -22.69
N PHE A 492 23.12 12.96 -22.23
CA PHE A 492 22.26 12.00 -21.52
C PHE A 492 21.72 10.88 -22.45
N GLN A 493 21.52 11.19 -23.74
CA GLN A 493 21.20 10.21 -24.80
C GLN A 493 22.36 9.24 -25.08
N GLU A 494 23.60 9.74 -25.16
CA GLU A 494 24.81 8.92 -25.34
C GLU A 494 25.05 8.02 -24.11
N LEU A 495 24.83 8.55 -22.91
CA LEU A 495 24.85 7.82 -21.63
C LEU A 495 23.90 6.61 -21.66
N LEU A 496 22.60 6.82 -21.92
CA LEU A 496 21.58 5.76 -21.89
C LEU A 496 21.74 4.74 -23.04
N LYS A 497 22.27 5.16 -24.19
CA LYS A 497 22.63 4.25 -25.30
C LYS A 497 23.80 3.34 -24.96
N SER A 498 24.69 3.75 -24.05
CA SER A 498 25.92 3.01 -23.78
C SER A 498 25.73 1.82 -22.82
N PHE A 499 24.79 1.92 -21.85
CA PHE A 499 24.66 0.96 -20.73
C PHE A 499 24.38 -0.50 -21.10
N CYS A 500 24.05 -0.80 -22.37
CA CYS A 500 23.86 -2.17 -22.87
C CYS A 500 24.40 -2.38 -24.30
N ASN A 501 25.58 -1.86 -24.65
CA ASN A 501 26.27 -2.29 -25.87
C ASN A 501 27.22 -3.47 -25.58
N ILE A 502 26.88 -4.64 -26.14
CA ILE A 502 27.79 -5.79 -26.25
C ILE A 502 28.94 -5.40 -27.19
N SER A 503 30.18 -5.59 -26.77
CA SER A 503 31.36 -5.41 -27.61
C SER A 503 32.12 -6.73 -27.80
N GLY A 504 32.11 -7.24 -29.04
CA GLY A 504 33.19 -8.07 -29.59
C GLY A 504 33.03 -9.60 -29.47
N VAL A 505 33.03 -10.28 -30.62
CA VAL A 505 33.05 -11.74 -30.77
C VAL A 505 34.48 -12.24 -30.62
N ASN A 506 34.74 -13.21 -29.73
CA ASN A 506 35.92 -14.08 -29.85
C ASN A 506 35.51 -15.45 -30.40
N THR A 507 36.40 -16.00 -31.24
CA THR A 507 36.26 -17.29 -31.93
C THR A 507 36.15 -18.44 -30.92
N GLY A 508 34.92 -18.85 -30.60
CA GLY A 508 34.69 -19.97 -29.67
C GLY A 508 33.26 -20.14 -29.14
N GLY A 509 32.33 -19.21 -29.41
CA GLY A 509 30.89 -19.46 -29.21
C GLY A 509 30.41 -19.66 -27.76
N VAL A 510 31.19 -19.24 -26.76
CA VAL A 510 30.75 -19.16 -25.36
C VAL A 510 30.66 -17.69 -24.96
N GLU A 511 29.46 -17.25 -24.58
CA GLU A 511 29.16 -15.90 -24.11
C GLU A 511 29.70 -15.71 -22.68
N VAL A 512 30.60 -14.75 -22.46
CA VAL A 512 31.03 -14.30 -21.13
C VAL A 512 30.95 -12.76 -21.10
N VAL A 513 30.19 -12.21 -20.16
CA VAL A 513 30.09 -10.77 -19.91
C VAL A 513 31.27 -10.33 -19.04
N SER A 514 32.09 -9.37 -19.48
CA SER A 514 33.16 -8.81 -18.64
C SER A 514 32.69 -7.56 -17.88
N GLU A 515 33.04 -7.47 -16.59
CA GLU A 515 32.60 -6.41 -15.67
C GLU A 515 33.17 -5.01 -15.96
N GLU A 516 34.31 -4.94 -16.67
CA GLU A 516 35.08 -3.69 -16.85
C GLU A 516 34.36 -2.63 -17.70
N ASN A 517 33.52 -3.04 -18.67
CA ASN A 517 32.88 -2.09 -19.60
C ASN A 517 31.74 -1.28 -18.95
N CYS A 518 31.11 -1.80 -17.89
CA CYS A 518 30.06 -1.07 -17.16
C CYS A 518 30.63 0.00 -16.21
N GLU A 519 31.81 -0.23 -15.62
CA GLU A 519 32.46 0.73 -14.74
C GLU A 519 32.96 1.97 -15.50
N GLU A 520 33.50 1.79 -16.70
CA GLU A 520 33.91 2.92 -17.56
C GLU A 520 32.74 3.81 -17.98
N GLN A 521 31.57 3.23 -18.21
CA GLN A 521 30.39 4.00 -18.58
C GLN A 521 29.75 4.72 -17.40
N TYR A 522 29.79 4.12 -16.20
CA TYR A 522 29.43 4.82 -14.99
C TYR A 522 30.37 6.02 -14.72
N LYS A 523 31.68 5.88 -14.95
CA LYS A 523 32.64 7.01 -14.86
C LYS A 523 32.30 8.16 -15.81
N LYS A 524 31.70 7.88 -16.98
CA LYS A 524 31.19 8.89 -17.94
C LYS A 524 29.89 9.56 -17.47
N LEU A 525 29.12 8.92 -16.59
CA LEU A 525 27.86 9.42 -16.03
C LEU A 525 28.07 10.34 -14.81
N LEU A 526 29.22 10.20 -14.13
CA LEU A 526 29.60 10.94 -12.94
C LEU A 526 29.56 12.49 -13.11
N PRO A 527 30.06 13.09 -14.21
CA PRO A 527 29.98 14.53 -14.42
C PRO A 527 28.55 15.04 -14.62
N CYS A 528 27.63 14.20 -15.14
CA CYS A 528 26.22 14.56 -15.30
C CYS A 528 25.50 14.59 -13.93
N LEU A 529 25.79 13.66 -13.03
CA LEU A 529 25.27 13.67 -11.66
C LEU A 529 25.75 14.91 -10.87
N GLU A 530 27.00 15.31 -11.09
CA GLU A 530 27.60 16.55 -10.53
C GLU A 530 27.07 17.85 -11.19
N LYS A 531 26.62 17.81 -12.45
CA LYS A 531 25.97 18.96 -13.12
C LYS A 531 24.48 19.08 -12.79
N CYS A 532 23.76 17.97 -12.63
CA CYS A 532 22.36 17.95 -12.16
C CYS A 532 22.21 18.62 -10.77
N THR A 533 23.29 18.66 -9.99
CA THR A 533 23.37 19.34 -8.70
C THR A 533 23.41 20.87 -8.82
N VAL A 534 23.87 21.41 -9.94
CA VAL A 534 24.04 22.86 -10.17
C VAL A 534 22.78 23.49 -10.78
N LEU A 535 22.07 22.76 -11.64
CA LEU A 535 20.91 23.27 -12.38
C LEU A 535 19.62 23.38 -11.55
N ASN A 536 19.51 22.66 -10.43
CA ASN A 536 18.25 22.49 -9.71
C ASN A 536 18.16 23.15 -8.34
N CYS A 537 19.01 24.13 -7.97
CA CYS A 537 18.62 25.07 -6.92
C CYS A 537 19.50 26.31 -6.71
N ASN A 538 19.13 27.42 -7.36
CA ASN A 538 19.52 28.75 -6.88
C ASN A 538 18.53 29.29 -5.81
N GLU A 539 17.33 28.71 -5.68
CA GLU A 539 16.37 29.06 -4.62
C GLU A 539 16.35 28.10 -3.42
N CYS A 540 16.88 26.87 -3.50
CA CYS A 540 17.12 26.06 -2.29
C CYS A 540 18.28 26.62 -1.46
N ASN A 541 19.03 27.58 -1.99
CA ASN A 541 19.94 28.37 -1.17
C ASN A 541 19.20 29.36 -0.27
N LYS A 542 17.91 29.70 -0.55
CA LYS A 542 17.08 30.56 0.32
C LYS A 542 16.37 29.78 1.43
N THR A 543 15.96 28.54 1.19
CA THR A 543 15.86 27.58 2.29
C THR A 543 17.27 27.15 2.62
N VAL A 544 18.01 28.04 3.28
CA VAL A 544 19.21 27.73 4.06
C VAL A 544 19.11 26.26 4.41
N PHE A 545 19.98 25.45 3.79
CA PHE A 545 20.35 24.15 4.32
C PHE A 545 20.51 24.44 5.80
N LYS A 546 19.50 24.08 6.60
CA LYS A 546 19.75 23.92 8.02
C LYS A 546 20.83 22.87 7.96
N ASN A 547 22.10 23.29 8.13
CA ASN A 547 23.14 22.45 8.67
C ASN A 547 22.39 21.47 9.53
N LEU A 548 22.31 20.19 9.12
CA LEU A 548 21.59 19.15 9.83
C LEU A 548 21.85 19.47 11.29
N LYS A 549 20.83 20.01 12.00
CA LYS A 549 21.01 20.51 13.37
C LYS A 549 21.79 19.40 14.05
N LYS A 550 22.95 19.72 14.66
CA LYS A 550 23.82 18.80 15.41
C LYS A 550 23.15 17.43 15.50
N GLN A 551 23.63 16.47 14.70
CA GLN A 551 23.10 15.11 14.58
C GLN A 551 22.12 14.76 15.69
N GLN A 552 20.93 14.26 15.34
CA GLN A 552 20.19 13.47 16.31
C GLN A 552 21.04 12.24 16.65
N GLU A 553 22.06 12.38 17.52
CA GLU A 553 22.85 11.29 18.12
C GLU A 553 21.96 10.38 18.99
N LYS A 554 20.66 10.70 19.05
CA LYS A 554 19.67 10.11 19.89
C LYS A 554 19.08 8.89 19.20
N TRP A 555 19.31 7.74 19.81
CA TRP A 555 18.55 6.54 19.51
C TRP A 555 17.08 6.76 19.90
N ILE A 556 16.17 6.25 19.07
CA ILE A 556 14.73 6.34 19.33
C ILE A 556 14.16 4.94 19.48
N TRP A 557 13.59 4.67 20.65
CA TRP A 557 12.98 3.38 20.98
C TRP A 557 11.45 3.42 20.96
N LYS A 558 10.86 4.62 21.00
CA LYS A 558 9.42 4.82 21.03
C LYS A 558 8.82 4.73 19.64
N LYS A 559 7.50 4.52 19.59
CA LYS A 559 6.73 4.65 18.36
C LYS A 559 6.79 6.07 17.80
N TYR A 560 6.60 6.18 16.49
CA TYR A 560 6.43 7.47 15.85
C TYR A 560 5.27 8.26 16.48
N SER A 561 5.52 9.53 16.82
CA SER A 561 4.59 10.38 17.58
C SER A 561 3.90 11.46 16.73
N GLY A 562 4.17 11.51 15.43
CA GLY A 562 3.68 12.56 14.54
C GLY A 562 4.54 13.83 14.50
N LYS A 563 5.65 13.89 15.25
CA LYS A 563 6.55 15.06 15.33
C LYS A 563 8.04 14.73 15.27
N GLU A 564 8.42 13.57 15.80
CA GLU A 564 9.81 13.09 15.83
C GLU A 564 9.81 11.67 15.27
N GLY A 565 10.79 11.34 14.42
CA GLY A 565 10.95 10.01 13.83
C GLY A 565 10.91 8.91 14.89
N GLY A 566 10.54 7.69 14.50
CA GLY A 566 10.42 6.58 15.44
C GLY A 566 10.24 5.26 14.74
N LEU A 567 9.88 4.24 15.50
CA LEU A 567 9.55 2.92 14.96
C LEU A 567 8.05 2.83 14.67
N GLN A 568 7.70 1.93 13.75
CA GLN A 568 6.30 1.52 13.59
C GLN A 568 5.79 0.85 14.88
N GLU A 569 4.48 0.90 15.13
CA GLU A 569 3.88 0.43 16.41
C GLU A 569 4.36 -0.97 16.80
N GLU A 570 4.40 -1.89 15.82
CA GLU A 570 4.77 -3.28 16.02
C GLU A 570 6.20 -3.48 16.55
N TYR A 571 7.09 -2.55 16.22
CA TYR A 571 8.52 -2.60 16.55
C TYR A 571 8.89 -1.65 17.69
N ALA A 572 7.97 -0.79 18.12
CA ALA A 572 8.21 0.16 19.20
C ALA A 572 8.58 -0.57 20.50
N ASN A 573 9.61 -0.07 21.17
CA ASN A 573 10.21 -0.66 22.38
C ASN A 573 10.79 -2.07 22.19
N THR A 574 10.99 -2.54 20.97
CA THR A 574 11.63 -3.85 20.69
C THR A 574 13.06 -3.73 20.15
N ILE A 575 13.40 -2.58 19.57
CA ILE A 575 14.74 -2.23 19.07
C ILE A 575 14.89 -0.71 19.11
N GLY A 576 16.12 -0.20 18.96
CA GLY A 576 16.37 1.23 18.78
C GLY A 576 16.53 1.59 17.31
N LEU A 577 15.94 2.71 16.88
CA LEU A 577 16.16 3.31 15.57
C LEU A 577 17.51 4.06 15.56
N PRO A 578 18.46 3.68 14.68
CA PRO A 578 19.76 4.34 14.63
C PRO A 578 19.66 5.82 14.22
N PRO A 579 20.48 6.72 14.82
CA PRO A 579 20.68 8.10 14.37
C PRO A 579 20.88 8.27 12.86
N ARG A 580 21.62 7.35 12.24
CA ARG A 580 21.95 7.35 10.81
C ARG A 580 20.71 7.22 9.95
N THR A 581 19.88 6.21 10.21
CA THR A 581 18.63 5.97 9.47
C THR A 581 17.66 7.15 9.58
N GLN A 582 17.61 7.83 10.73
CA GLN A 582 16.79 9.04 10.90
C GLN A 582 17.20 10.19 9.96
N SER A 583 18.45 10.20 9.53
CA SER A 583 19.06 11.26 8.70
C SER A 583 19.21 10.88 7.22
N LEU A 584 18.63 9.74 6.81
CA LEU A 584 18.77 9.19 5.46
C LEU A 584 18.27 10.16 4.37
N TYR A 585 19.09 10.38 3.33
CA TYR A 585 18.79 11.34 2.27
C TYR A 585 17.89 10.76 1.16
N LEU A 586 16.58 10.93 1.26
CA LEU A 586 15.67 10.35 0.25
C LEU A 586 15.43 11.24 -0.98
N GLY A 587 15.99 12.45 -1.03
CA GLY A 587 15.85 13.37 -2.16
C GLY A 587 14.40 13.54 -2.66
N ASN A 588 14.23 13.49 -3.98
CA ASN A 588 12.93 13.60 -4.65
C ASN A 588 12.09 12.33 -4.59
N LEU A 589 12.60 11.20 -4.07
CA LEU A 589 11.78 9.99 -3.88
C LEU A 589 10.58 10.28 -2.96
N ARG A 590 10.66 11.31 -2.11
CA ARG A 590 9.53 11.73 -1.27
C ARG A 590 8.38 12.37 -2.05
N LYS A 591 8.64 12.94 -3.23
CA LYS A 591 7.72 13.76 -4.04
C LYS A 591 7.53 13.14 -5.42
N LEU A 592 6.88 11.98 -5.47
CA LEU A 592 6.57 11.27 -6.73
C LEU A 592 5.30 11.81 -7.41
N GLU A 593 4.53 12.68 -6.76
CA GLU A 593 3.42 13.45 -7.34
C GLU A 593 3.61 14.96 -7.06
N ASN A 594 3.59 15.75 -8.14
CA ASN A 594 3.66 17.21 -8.22
C ASN A 594 3.35 17.98 -6.94
N VAL A 595 4.35 18.64 -6.33
CA VAL A 595 4.15 19.93 -5.63
C VAL A 595 5.47 20.71 -5.55
N CYS A 596 5.67 21.62 -6.50
CA CYS A 596 6.15 23.00 -6.32
C CYS A 596 5.78 23.84 -7.55
N LYS A 597 5.07 24.97 -7.38
CA LYS A 597 4.90 25.95 -8.47
C LYS A 597 6.27 26.54 -8.81
N GLY A 598 6.77 26.26 -10.02
CA GLY A 598 7.96 26.92 -10.59
C GLY A 598 9.19 26.04 -10.81
N VAL A 599 9.18 24.78 -10.36
CA VAL A 599 10.21 23.78 -10.70
C VAL A 599 9.53 22.72 -11.56
N THR A 600 10.03 22.46 -12.76
CA THR A 600 9.57 21.30 -13.53
C THR A 600 10.08 20.05 -12.84
N ASP A 601 9.23 19.50 -11.96
CA ASP A 601 9.45 18.29 -11.18
C ASP A 601 9.92 17.11 -12.06
N ILE A 602 10.82 16.25 -11.53
CA ILE A 602 11.14 14.97 -12.16
C ILE A 602 9.92 14.06 -11.97
N ASN A 603 8.99 14.10 -12.92
CA ASN A 603 7.92 13.11 -12.99
C ASN A 603 8.57 11.75 -13.28
N PHE A 604 8.39 10.78 -12.38
CA PHE A 604 8.89 9.40 -12.53
C PHE A 604 7.98 8.59 -13.46
N ASP A 605 7.73 9.13 -14.65
CA ASP A 605 6.87 8.57 -15.69
C ASP A 605 7.54 7.45 -16.49
N THR A 606 8.87 7.30 -16.40
CA THR A 606 9.62 6.18 -17.00
C THR A 606 10.49 5.45 -15.98
N LYS A 607 10.83 4.19 -16.31
CA LYS A 607 11.69 3.32 -15.47
C LYS A 607 13.08 3.92 -15.28
N GLU A 608 13.60 4.57 -16.32
CA GLU A 608 14.92 5.20 -16.35
C GLU A 608 14.97 6.41 -15.42
N LYS A 609 13.92 7.25 -15.44
CA LYS A 609 13.82 8.38 -14.51
C LYS A 609 13.70 7.92 -13.06
N PHE A 610 12.96 6.84 -12.81
CA PHE A 610 12.84 6.24 -11.48
C PHE A 610 14.20 5.75 -10.95
N LEU A 611 14.94 5.00 -11.76
CA LEU A 611 16.30 4.57 -11.40
C LEU A 611 17.22 5.77 -11.18
N ALA A 612 17.21 6.77 -12.07
CA ALA A 612 18.02 7.97 -11.92
C ALA A 612 17.74 8.70 -10.59
N GLY A 613 16.48 8.81 -10.18
CA GLY A 613 16.12 9.37 -8.86
C GLY A 613 16.71 8.59 -7.69
N CYS A 614 16.71 7.26 -7.77
CA CYS A 614 17.32 6.39 -6.75
C CYS A 614 18.85 6.58 -6.69
N LEU A 615 19.52 6.66 -7.84
CA LEU A 615 20.96 6.87 -7.93
C LEU A 615 21.39 8.23 -7.36
N ILE A 616 20.65 9.30 -7.67
CA ILE A 616 20.90 10.64 -7.13
C ILE A 616 20.75 10.64 -5.61
N ALA A 617 19.69 10.01 -5.08
CA ALA A 617 19.50 9.91 -3.63
C ALA A 617 20.66 9.18 -2.96
N ALA A 618 21.09 8.04 -3.52
CA ALA A 618 22.21 7.26 -2.99
C ALA A 618 23.55 8.02 -3.03
N PHE A 619 23.84 8.72 -4.13
CA PHE A 619 25.04 9.55 -4.26
C PHE A 619 25.11 10.63 -3.16
N HIS A 620 24.01 11.35 -2.93
CA HIS A 620 23.96 12.37 -1.90
C HIS A 620 24.05 11.81 -0.48
N GLU A 621 23.48 10.64 -0.23
CA GLU A 621 23.68 9.93 1.04
C GLU A 621 25.17 9.63 1.27
N GLY A 622 25.88 9.13 0.25
CA GLY A 622 27.32 8.92 0.31
C GLY A 622 28.09 10.20 0.71
N LYS A 623 27.75 11.33 0.09
CA LYS A 623 28.35 12.64 0.39
C LYS A 623 28.08 13.10 1.82
N ASN A 624 26.86 12.89 2.31
CA ASN A 624 26.47 13.24 3.68
C ASN A 624 27.21 12.37 4.72
N LEU A 625 27.32 11.06 4.44
CA LEU A 625 28.06 10.13 5.31
C LEU A 625 29.55 10.44 5.32
N LYS A 626 30.16 10.80 4.20
CA LYS A 626 31.57 11.24 4.15
C LYS A 626 31.81 12.45 5.03
N THR A 627 30.94 13.46 4.93
CA THR A 627 31.02 14.67 5.76
C THR A 627 30.89 14.34 7.25
N THR A 628 30.13 13.30 7.58
CA THR A 628 29.93 12.80 8.95
C THR A 628 31.12 12.00 9.48
N TYR A 629 31.76 11.18 8.64
CA TYR A 629 32.85 10.28 9.03
C TYR A 629 34.16 10.59 8.26
N PRO A 630 34.68 11.82 8.28
CA PRO A 630 35.75 12.26 7.37
C PRO A 630 37.10 11.56 7.58
N GLN A 631 37.37 11.04 8.78
CA GLN A 631 38.69 10.53 9.19
C GLN A 631 38.73 9.01 9.42
N ASN A 632 37.60 8.30 9.29
CA ASN A 632 37.53 6.87 9.60
C ASN A 632 36.88 6.07 8.46
N LYS A 633 37.71 5.67 7.50
CA LYS A 633 37.31 4.90 6.30
C LYS A 633 36.54 3.62 6.64
N LYS A 634 36.94 2.89 7.70
CA LYS A 634 36.26 1.66 8.14
C LYS A 634 34.86 1.91 8.68
N LYS A 635 34.67 2.97 9.49
CA LYS A 635 33.34 3.36 10.00
C LYS A 635 32.46 3.94 8.90
N LEU A 636 33.05 4.71 7.98
CA LEU A 636 32.36 5.21 6.80
C LEU A 636 31.83 4.03 5.97
N CYS A 637 32.65 2.99 5.76
CA CYS A 637 32.22 1.82 5.00
C CYS A 637 31.00 1.12 5.61
N LYS A 638 31.05 0.79 6.90
CA LYS A 638 29.91 0.20 7.61
C LYS A 638 28.66 1.09 7.55
N ALA A 639 28.82 2.41 7.69
CA ALA A 639 27.71 3.33 7.59
C ALA A 639 27.09 3.34 6.19
N LEU A 640 27.90 3.26 5.13
CA LEU A 640 27.43 3.11 3.75
C LEU A 640 26.71 1.78 3.56
N GLU A 641 27.24 0.66 4.05
CA GLU A 641 26.60 -0.66 3.96
C GLU A 641 25.24 -0.68 4.65
N TYR A 642 25.13 -0.09 5.84
CA TYR A 642 23.86 -0.01 6.55
C TYR A 642 22.87 0.94 5.86
N SER A 643 23.33 2.08 5.33
CA SER A 643 22.47 2.98 4.55
C SER A 643 22.01 2.31 3.26
N PHE A 644 22.90 1.67 2.50
CA PHE A 644 22.56 0.89 1.31
C PHE A 644 21.46 -0.15 1.59
N ALA A 645 21.60 -0.93 2.66
CA ALA A 645 20.60 -1.91 3.05
C ALA A 645 19.29 -1.25 3.54
N ASP A 646 19.34 -0.08 4.19
CA ASP A 646 18.14 0.71 4.54
C ASP A 646 17.39 1.25 3.30
N TYR A 647 18.10 1.64 2.24
CA TYR A 647 17.46 1.94 0.94
C TYR A 647 16.83 0.70 0.34
N GLY A 648 17.52 -0.44 0.42
CA GLY A 648 16.98 -1.72 -0.02
C GLY A 648 15.65 -2.04 0.65
N ASP A 649 15.55 -1.89 1.96
CA ASP A 649 14.30 -2.15 2.68
C ASP A 649 13.20 -1.11 2.42
N LEU A 650 13.56 0.15 2.13
CA LEU A 650 12.58 1.14 1.68
C LEU A 650 12.02 0.79 0.29
N ILE A 651 12.90 0.45 -0.66
CA ILE A 651 12.50 0.10 -2.03
C ILE A 651 11.72 -1.21 -2.06
N LYS A 652 12.12 -2.22 -1.29
CA LYS A 652 11.41 -3.51 -1.18
C LYS A 652 10.09 -3.41 -0.41
N GLY A 653 9.89 -2.34 0.39
CA GLY A 653 8.69 -2.19 1.21
C GLY A 653 8.74 -3.00 2.51
N THR A 654 9.93 -3.25 3.05
CA THR A 654 10.20 -4.02 4.28
C THR A 654 10.72 -3.15 5.43
N SER A 655 10.82 -1.82 5.22
CA SER A 655 11.29 -0.91 6.26
C SER A 655 10.39 -0.89 7.51
N ILE A 656 10.99 -0.78 8.70
CA ILE A 656 10.30 -0.86 10.01
C ILE A 656 10.26 0.46 10.80
N TRP A 657 10.83 1.52 10.22
CA TRP A 657 10.87 2.85 10.82
C TRP A 657 9.82 3.77 10.20
N ASP A 658 9.42 4.81 10.92
CA ASP A 658 8.39 5.75 10.48
C ASP A 658 8.75 7.20 10.87
N ASN A 659 8.37 8.14 10.00
CA ASN A 659 8.48 9.58 10.21
C ASN A 659 7.39 10.32 9.41
N ASP A 660 7.54 11.64 9.25
CA ASP A 660 6.57 12.48 8.53
C ASP A 660 6.34 12.13 7.06
N PHE A 661 7.27 11.45 6.38
CA PHE A 661 7.25 11.21 4.94
C PHE A 661 7.36 9.73 4.55
N THR A 662 7.68 8.81 5.45
CA THR A 662 7.83 7.36 5.14
C THR A 662 6.54 6.72 4.65
N LYS A 663 5.38 7.17 5.14
CA LYS A 663 4.08 6.69 4.68
C LYS A 663 3.78 7.18 3.26
N ASP A 664 3.99 8.47 3.02
CA ASP A 664 3.80 9.08 1.70
C ASP A 664 4.76 8.48 0.67
N LEU A 665 6.02 8.26 1.04
CA LEU A 665 7.03 7.59 0.23
C LEU A 665 6.61 6.17 -0.15
N GLU A 666 6.16 5.36 0.80
CA GLU A 666 5.75 3.98 0.53
C GLU A 666 4.51 3.95 -0.39
N LEU A 667 3.51 4.81 -0.15
CA LEU A 667 2.36 4.94 -1.05
C LEU A 667 2.79 5.32 -2.47
N ASN A 668 3.70 6.29 -2.56
CA ASN A 668 4.22 6.76 -3.82
C ASN A 668 5.03 5.70 -4.57
N LEU A 669 5.84 4.90 -3.87
CA LEU A 669 6.54 3.75 -4.45
C LEU A 669 5.53 2.71 -4.97
N GLN A 670 4.50 2.37 -4.18
CA GLN A 670 3.44 1.46 -4.63
C GLN A 670 2.77 1.96 -5.92
N LYS A 671 2.41 3.25 -5.99
CA LYS A 671 1.85 3.87 -7.21
C LYS A 671 2.82 3.84 -8.39
N ALA A 672 4.08 4.21 -8.18
CA ALA A 672 5.08 4.26 -9.24
C ALA A 672 5.37 2.86 -9.79
N PHE A 673 5.56 1.87 -8.92
CA PHE A 673 5.78 0.49 -9.36
C PHE A 673 4.53 -0.07 -10.06
N GLY A 674 3.35 0.21 -9.51
CA GLY A 674 2.05 -0.16 -10.09
C GLY A 674 1.75 0.53 -11.42
N LYS A 675 2.40 1.65 -11.76
CA LYS A 675 2.29 2.32 -13.06
C LYS A 675 3.35 1.84 -14.05
N LEU A 676 4.61 1.77 -13.62
CA LEU A 676 5.77 1.51 -14.48
C LEU A 676 5.96 0.03 -14.83
N PHE A 677 5.53 -0.87 -13.94
CA PHE A 677 5.84 -2.30 -14.05
C PHE A 677 4.61 -3.21 -13.99
N ARG A 678 3.39 -2.68 -13.95
CA ARG A 678 2.15 -3.49 -13.84
C ARG A 678 2.05 -4.60 -14.89
N LYS A 679 2.49 -4.31 -16.11
CA LYS A 679 2.45 -5.24 -17.24
C LYS A 679 3.30 -6.52 -17.05
N TYR A 680 4.17 -6.57 -16.04
CA TYR A 680 5.03 -7.72 -15.75
C TYR A 680 4.53 -8.62 -14.61
N ILE A 681 3.44 -8.25 -13.94
CA ILE A 681 2.85 -9.03 -12.84
C ILE A 681 1.94 -10.12 -13.40
N LYS A 682 2.13 -11.36 -12.95
CA LYS A 682 1.30 -12.54 -13.23
C LYS A 682 -0.10 -12.31 -12.70
N LYS A 683 -1.06 -12.51 -13.59
CA LYS A 683 -2.49 -12.48 -13.24
C LYS A 683 -2.95 -13.92 -13.08
N ASN A 684 -3.51 -14.24 -11.91
CA ASN A 684 -3.69 -15.60 -11.40
C ASN A 684 -4.50 -16.59 -12.27
N ASN A 685 -5.01 -16.26 -13.46
CA ASN A 685 -5.96 -17.13 -14.17
C ASN A 685 -5.99 -17.05 -15.71
N THR A 686 -4.89 -16.75 -16.40
CA THR A 686 -4.79 -17.03 -17.85
C THR A 686 -3.67 -18.02 -18.12
N ALA A 687 -3.97 -19.10 -18.85
CA ALA A 687 -3.00 -20.06 -19.38
C ALA A 687 -1.96 -19.44 -20.36
N GLU A 688 -1.94 -18.12 -20.50
CA GLU A 688 -0.94 -17.37 -21.25
C GLU A 688 0.30 -17.13 -20.37
N GLN A 689 1.37 -17.86 -20.67
CA GLN A 689 2.65 -17.98 -19.95
C GLN A 689 3.54 -16.71 -19.92
N ASP A 690 3.05 -15.54 -20.32
CA ASP A 690 3.92 -14.41 -20.71
C ASP A 690 4.17 -13.35 -19.61
N THR A 691 3.88 -13.62 -18.34
CA THR A 691 4.14 -12.69 -17.21
C THR A 691 5.15 -13.26 -16.20
N SER A 692 6.04 -12.43 -15.66
CA SER A 692 7.26 -12.88 -14.98
C SER A 692 7.15 -13.00 -13.45
N TYR A 693 6.38 -12.14 -12.77
CA TYR A 693 6.40 -12.02 -11.29
C TYR A 693 5.06 -12.35 -10.64
N SER A 694 5.02 -13.04 -9.50
CA SER A 694 3.77 -13.42 -8.81
C SER A 694 3.09 -12.31 -8.00
N SER A 695 3.85 -11.28 -7.60
CA SER A 695 3.35 -10.18 -6.74
C SER A 695 4.13 -8.89 -6.93
N LEU A 696 3.61 -7.78 -6.37
CA LEU A 696 4.32 -6.50 -6.32
C LEU A 696 5.60 -6.58 -5.47
N ASP A 697 5.61 -7.40 -4.40
CA ASP A 697 6.81 -7.57 -3.56
C ASP A 697 7.93 -8.24 -4.34
N GLU A 698 7.63 -9.37 -4.98
CA GLU A 698 8.61 -10.10 -5.80
C GLU A 698 9.17 -9.21 -6.91
N LEU A 699 8.31 -8.37 -7.50
CA LEU A 699 8.72 -7.41 -8.50
C LEU A 699 9.65 -6.33 -7.92
N ARG A 700 9.33 -5.75 -6.75
CA ARG A 700 10.18 -4.75 -6.08
C ARG A 700 11.51 -5.35 -5.64
N GLU A 701 11.50 -6.57 -5.14
CA GLU A 701 12.70 -7.32 -4.75
C GLU A 701 13.58 -7.65 -5.96
N SER A 702 13.00 -8.16 -7.04
CA SER A 702 13.71 -8.41 -8.30
C SER A 702 14.30 -7.10 -8.87
N TRP A 703 13.51 -6.02 -8.86
CA TRP A 703 13.99 -4.70 -9.29
C TRP A 703 15.18 -4.24 -8.45
N TRP A 704 15.10 -4.34 -7.12
CA TRP A 704 16.22 -4.01 -6.24
C TRP A 704 17.45 -4.86 -6.57
N ASN A 705 17.31 -6.18 -6.63
CA ASN A 705 18.42 -7.09 -6.92
C ASN A 705 19.08 -6.83 -8.28
N THR A 706 18.30 -6.40 -9.28
CA THR A 706 18.81 -6.02 -10.60
C THR A 706 19.59 -4.71 -10.57
N ASN A 707 19.15 -3.74 -9.77
CA ASN A 707 19.67 -2.37 -9.81
C ASN A 707 20.66 -2.02 -8.67
N LYS A 708 20.75 -2.86 -7.64
CA LYS A 708 21.51 -2.56 -6.42
C LYS A 708 23.00 -2.33 -6.64
N LYS A 709 23.62 -2.94 -7.67
CA LYS A 709 25.01 -2.68 -8.07
C LYS A 709 25.23 -1.20 -8.37
N TYR A 710 24.33 -0.60 -9.16
CA TYR A 710 24.43 0.81 -9.55
C TYR A 710 24.18 1.76 -8.38
N ILE A 711 23.23 1.41 -7.50
CA ILE A 711 22.91 2.19 -6.30
C ILE A 711 24.09 2.19 -5.33
N TRP A 712 24.73 1.02 -5.12
CA TRP A 712 25.93 0.92 -4.31
C TRP A 712 27.08 1.74 -4.90
N LEU A 713 27.32 1.63 -6.22
CA LEU A 713 28.35 2.39 -6.91
C LEU A 713 28.14 3.89 -6.75
N ALA A 714 26.91 4.38 -6.94
CA ALA A 714 26.57 5.77 -6.70
C ALA A 714 26.84 6.24 -5.27
N MET A 715 26.48 5.41 -4.28
CA MET A 715 26.75 5.72 -2.88
C MET A 715 28.25 5.78 -2.56
N LYS A 716 29.06 4.84 -3.07
CA LYS A 716 30.53 4.84 -2.94
C LYS A 716 31.15 6.08 -3.57
N HIS A 717 30.72 6.44 -4.77
CA HIS A 717 31.21 7.62 -5.48
C HIS A 717 30.90 8.91 -4.74
N GLY A 718 29.68 9.07 -4.22
CA GLY A 718 29.33 10.22 -3.39
C GLY A 718 30.19 10.33 -2.12
N ALA A 719 30.64 9.19 -1.59
CA ALA A 719 31.54 9.13 -0.45
C ALA A 719 33.04 9.28 -0.81
N GLU A 720 33.36 9.46 -2.10
CA GLU A 720 34.73 9.48 -2.65
C GLU A 720 35.56 8.24 -2.23
N MET A 721 34.91 7.08 -2.20
CA MET A 721 35.57 5.81 -1.90
C MET A 721 35.98 5.10 -3.19
N ASN A 722 37.27 4.82 -3.33
CA ASN A 722 37.82 4.01 -4.43
C ASN A 722 37.52 2.52 -4.17
N GLY A 723 37.56 1.68 -5.23
CA GLY A 723 37.26 0.25 -5.18
C GLY A 723 37.84 -0.48 -3.96
N THR A 724 39.08 -0.17 -3.57
CA THR A 724 39.82 -0.83 -2.47
C THR A 724 39.45 -0.42 -1.04
N THR A 725 38.58 0.56 -0.82
CA THR A 725 38.46 1.21 0.51
C THR A 725 37.34 0.63 1.41
N CYS A 726 36.57 -0.32 0.87
CA CYS A 726 35.33 -0.83 1.47
C CYS A 726 35.17 -2.36 1.37
N CYS A 727 36.27 -3.11 1.46
CA CYS A 727 36.27 -4.57 1.34
C CYS A 727 36.17 -5.19 2.75
N GLY A 728 35.31 -6.19 2.94
CA GLY A 728 35.02 -6.78 4.25
C GLY A 728 36.26 -7.38 4.93
N ASP A 729 36.35 -7.25 6.25
CA ASP A 729 37.36 -7.95 7.06
C ASP A 729 37.01 -9.45 7.13
N GLY A 730 37.46 -10.22 6.16
CA GLY A 730 37.60 -11.67 6.24
C GLY A 730 39.07 -12.02 6.43
N SER A 731 39.39 -12.59 7.60
CA SER A 731 40.67 -13.17 8.05
C SER A 731 41.86 -13.18 7.09
N SER A 732 42.98 -12.69 7.60
CA SER A 732 44.34 -12.89 7.08
C SER A 732 44.64 -14.39 6.88
N GLY A 733 44.39 -14.88 5.68
CA GLY A 733 44.83 -16.17 5.17
C GLY A 733 45.34 -15.95 3.77
N GLU A 734 46.65 -16.17 3.57
CA GLU A 734 47.31 -16.03 2.28
C GLU A 734 46.63 -16.93 1.23
N ASN A 735 46.32 -16.36 0.06
CA ASN A 735 45.78 -16.99 -1.17
C ASN A 735 44.26 -17.03 -1.40
N GLN A 736 43.56 -15.89 -1.23
CA GLN A 736 42.34 -15.61 -2.01
C GLN A 736 42.38 -14.19 -2.57
N THR A 737 42.24 -14.07 -3.90
CA THR A 737 42.02 -12.80 -4.60
C THR A 737 40.59 -12.32 -4.30
N ASN A 738 40.41 -11.60 -3.20
CA ASN A 738 39.13 -10.94 -2.90
C ASN A 738 38.98 -9.74 -3.84
N SER A 739 38.07 -9.84 -4.81
CA SER A 739 37.69 -8.71 -5.66
C SER A 739 36.96 -7.67 -4.80
N CYS A 740 37.46 -6.44 -4.82
CA CYS A 740 36.90 -5.32 -4.07
C CYS A 740 35.68 -4.66 -4.76
N ASP A 741 35.13 -5.33 -5.78
CA ASP A 741 33.94 -4.93 -6.53
C ASP A 741 32.64 -5.54 -5.99
N ASP A 742 32.75 -6.33 -4.91
CA ASP A 742 31.62 -7.05 -4.34
C ASP A 742 30.57 -6.09 -3.74
N ILE A 743 29.32 -6.32 -4.13
CA ILE A 743 28.14 -5.64 -3.60
C ILE A 743 27.93 -6.13 -2.15
N PRO A 744 27.65 -5.24 -1.17
CA PRO A 744 27.36 -5.66 0.18
C PRO A 744 26.19 -6.65 0.20
N THR A 745 26.35 -7.74 0.96
CA THR A 745 25.27 -8.71 1.23
C THR A 745 24.41 -8.31 2.44
N THR A 746 24.68 -7.14 3.02
CA THR A 746 23.96 -6.61 4.19
C THR A 746 22.47 -6.38 3.90
N ASP A 747 22.08 -6.16 2.65
CA ASP A 747 20.67 -5.98 2.23
C ASP A 747 19.82 -7.25 2.34
N PHE A 748 20.45 -8.42 2.50
CA PHE A 748 19.77 -9.69 2.79
C PHE A 748 19.48 -9.89 4.29
N ILE A 749 20.09 -9.09 5.18
CA ILE A 749 19.87 -9.17 6.63
C ILE A 749 18.65 -8.32 7.00
N PRO A 750 17.63 -8.89 7.69
CA PRO A 750 16.47 -8.14 8.15
C PRO A 750 16.84 -6.86 8.90
N GLN A 751 16.14 -5.76 8.61
CA GLN A 751 16.43 -4.44 9.19
C GLN A 751 16.55 -4.46 10.72
N TYR A 752 15.70 -5.25 11.39
CA TYR A 752 15.73 -5.42 12.84
C TYR A 752 17.10 -5.91 13.35
N LEU A 753 17.70 -6.91 12.69
CA LEU A 753 18.99 -7.46 13.08
C LEU A 753 20.13 -6.50 12.76
N ARG A 754 20.03 -5.73 11.66
CA ARG A 754 21.00 -4.68 11.34
C ARG A 754 20.99 -3.56 12.38
N PHE A 755 19.81 -3.12 12.81
CA PHE A 755 19.68 -2.14 13.88
C PHE A 755 20.23 -2.68 15.21
N LEU A 756 20.02 -3.96 15.51
CA LEU A 756 20.61 -4.61 16.67
C LEU A 756 22.14 -4.62 16.60
N GLN A 757 22.72 -4.96 15.44
CA GLN A 757 24.16 -4.93 15.25
C GLN A 757 24.72 -3.52 15.43
N GLU A 758 24.13 -2.52 14.80
CA GLU A 758 24.56 -1.11 14.92
C GLU A 758 24.46 -0.63 16.38
N TRP A 759 23.43 -1.06 17.11
CA TRP A 759 23.24 -0.74 18.53
C TRP A 759 24.29 -1.41 19.43
N VAL A 760 24.60 -2.69 19.17
CA VAL A 760 25.65 -3.43 19.89
C VAL A 760 27.03 -2.82 19.61
N GLU A 761 27.32 -2.44 18.37
CA GLU A 761 28.57 -1.75 18.01
C GLU A 761 28.69 -0.39 18.73
N HIS A 762 27.58 0.35 18.80
CA HIS A 762 27.51 1.61 19.54
C HIS A 762 27.74 1.41 21.05
N PHE A 763 27.12 0.41 21.66
CA PHE A 763 27.34 0.03 23.06
C PHE A 763 28.80 -0.35 23.32
N CYS A 764 29.37 -1.23 22.50
CA CYS A 764 30.74 -1.71 22.65
C CYS A 764 31.76 -0.56 22.56
N LYS A 765 31.55 0.40 21.65
CA LYS A 765 32.38 1.61 21.55
C LYS A 765 32.34 2.42 22.86
N GLN A 766 31.14 2.74 23.36
CA GLN A 766 31.00 3.49 24.61
C GLN A 766 31.59 2.72 25.80
N ARG A 767 31.34 1.41 25.88
CA ARG A 767 31.93 0.54 26.90
C ARG A 767 33.45 0.61 26.88
N GLN A 768 34.07 0.55 25.69
CA GLN A 768 35.52 0.64 25.54
C GLN A 768 36.07 2.02 25.97
N GLU A 769 35.38 3.11 25.62
CA GLU A 769 35.74 4.47 26.04
C GLU A 769 35.65 4.66 27.55
N LYS A 770 34.65 4.05 28.20
CA LYS A 770 34.43 4.15 29.66
C LYS A 770 35.32 3.19 30.46
N VAL A 771 35.64 2.00 29.94
CA VAL A 771 36.49 1.02 30.64
C VAL A 771 37.97 1.39 30.58
N LYS A 772 38.44 2.08 29.51
CA LYS A 772 39.84 2.52 29.39
C LYS A 772 40.31 3.33 30.62
N PRO A 773 39.60 4.38 31.07
CA PRO A 773 39.92 5.08 32.31
C PRO A 773 39.95 4.18 33.55
N VAL A 774 39.04 3.20 33.66
CA VAL A 774 39.03 2.25 34.79
C VAL A 774 40.32 1.43 34.78
N ILE A 775 40.67 0.83 33.64
CA ILE A 775 41.88 0.02 33.51
C ILE A 775 43.13 0.86 33.82
N THR A 776 43.27 2.05 33.24
CA THR A 776 44.47 2.89 33.44
C THR A 776 44.62 3.31 34.91
N ASN A 777 43.55 3.78 35.55
CA ASN A 777 43.61 4.28 36.93
C ASN A 777 43.63 3.18 37.99
N CYS A 778 43.07 2.01 37.71
CA CYS A 778 43.10 0.87 38.62
C CYS A 778 44.30 -0.06 38.39
N LYS A 779 45.07 0.13 37.32
CA LYS A 779 46.35 -0.59 37.10
C LYS A 779 47.50 0.07 37.87
N SER A 780 47.59 1.41 37.85
CA SER A 780 48.56 2.18 38.65
C SER A 780 48.43 1.93 40.17
N CYS A 781 47.21 1.59 40.59
CA CYS A 781 46.86 1.12 41.92
C CYS A 781 47.55 -0.15 42.40
N LYS A 782 47.87 -1.07 41.49
CA LYS A 782 48.57 -2.33 41.81
C LYS A 782 50.04 -2.08 42.17
N GLU A 783 50.56 -0.90 41.82
CA GLU A 783 51.99 -0.52 41.91
C GLU A 783 52.27 0.55 42.99
N SER A 784 51.26 1.27 43.51
CA SER A 784 51.47 2.36 44.49
C SER A 784 50.38 2.45 45.57
N GLY A 785 50.67 1.91 46.75
CA GLY A 785 49.71 1.65 47.83
C GLY A 785 49.41 2.81 48.78
N ASN A 786 48.47 3.70 48.41
CA ASN A 786 47.42 4.24 49.31
C ASN A 786 46.60 5.41 48.69
N LYS A 787 47.18 6.22 47.79
CA LYS A 787 46.47 7.31 47.06
C LYS A 787 45.45 6.80 46.02
N CYS A 788 45.57 5.52 45.68
CA CYS A 788 44.86 4.81 44.64
C CYS A 788 43.37 4.47 44.94
N LYS A 789 43.00 4.29 46.22
CA LYS A 789 41.67 3.76 46.59
C LYS A 789 40.52 4.65 46.12
N THR A 790 40.68 5.98 46.12
CA THR A 790 39.58 6.91 45.82
C THR A 790 39.39 7.11 44.31
N GLU A 791 40.47 7.25 43.54
CA GLU A 791 40.36 7.55 42.10
C GLU A 791 39.90 6.33 41.28
N CYS A 792 40.44 5.14 41.58
CA CYS A 792 39.95 3.89 40.99
C CYS A 792 38.47 3.65 41.36
N LYS A 793 38.10 3.84 42.64
CA LYS A 793 36.70 3.72 43.10
C LYS A 793 35.77 4.68 42.34
N ASN A 794 36.16 5.94 42.17
CA ASN A 794 35.37 6.93 41.43
C ASN A 794 35.17 6.54 39.95
N LYS A 795 36.20 5.98 39.29
CA LYS A 795 36.06 5.50 37.89
C LYS A 795 35.23 4.22 37.80
N CYS A 796 35.36 3.30 38.77
CA CYS A 796 34.51 2.12 38.86
C CYS A 796 33.04 2.49 39.09
N GLU A 797 32.75 3.46 39.97
CA GLU A 797 31.39 3.94 40.20
C GLU A 797 30.83 4.60 38.94
N ALA A 798 31.61 5.43 38.24
CA ALA A 798 31.18 6.03 36.97
C ALA A 798 30.89 4.98 35.88
N TYR A 799 31.65 3.87 35.85
CA TYR A 799 31.38 2.76 34.92
C TYR A 799 30.15 1.95 35.33
N LYS A 800 29.98 1.69 36.64
CA LYS A 800 28.80 1.05 37.20
C LYS A 800 27.55 1.86 36.87
N ASN A 801 27.57 3.17 37.10
CA ASN A 801 26.47 4.07 36.73
C ASN A 801 26.22 4.09 35.21
N PHE A 802 27.25 3.99 34.37
CA PHE A 802 27.04 3.85 32.92
C PHE A 802 26.30 2.56 32.51
N ILE A 803 26.55 1.44 33.22
CA ILE A 803 25.93 0.14 32.91
C ILE A 803 24.55 0.00 33.58
N GLU A 804 24.43 0.41 34.83
CA GLU A 804 23.26 0.18 35.69
C GLU A 804 22.30 1.37 35.71
N GLU A 805 22.81 2.60 35.68
CA GLU A 805 22.00 3.82 35.67
C GLU A 805 21.70 4.29 34.24
N PHE A 806 20.52 4.91 34.10
CA PHE A 806 19.92 5.34 32.85
C PHE A 806 20.90 6.04 31.89
N CYS A 807 21.11 5.45 30.71
CA CYS A 807 21.79 6.13 29.61
C CYS A 807 20.81 7.08 28.88
N THR A 808 21.31 8.27 28.51
CA THR A 808 20.52 9.26 27.75
C THR A 808 20.15 8.72 26.37
N ALA A 809 19.28 9.41 25.62
CA ALA A 809 19.01 9.03 24.24
C ALA A 809 20.28 9.03 23.36
N ALA A 810 21.21 9.95 23.63
CA ALA A 810 22.53 9.97 22.98
C ALA A 810 23.43 8.80 23.41
N GLY A 811 23.22 8.27 24.63
CA GLY A 811 23.88 7.07 25.13
C GLY A 811 23.29 5.76 24.62
N GLY A 812 22.19 5.77 23.85
CA GLY A 812 21.69 4.59 23.12
C GLY A 812 20.46 3.88 23.69
N THR A 813 20.00 4.22 24.91
CA THR A 813 18.88 3.52 25.57
C THR A 813 17.66 4.40 25.85
N SER A 814 17.79 5.70 25.61
CA SER A 814 16.71 6.71 25.71
C SER A 814 16.04 6.73 27.08
N GLY A 815 16.85 6.80 28.14
CA GLY A 815 16.36 6.86 29.51
C GLY A 815 15.83 5.51 29.98
N SER A 816 16.47 4.41 29.60
CA SER A 816 16.22 3.08 30.19
C SER A 816 17.54 2.36 30.49
N PRO A 817 17.59 1.44 31.47
CA PRO A 817 18.77 0.60 31.68
C PRO A 817 19.05 -0.29 30.48
N TRP A 818 20.33 -0.61 30.24
CA TRP A 818 20.75 -1.52 29.17
C TRP A 818 20.11 -2.90 29.31
N SER A 819 19.98 -3.42 30.55
CA SER A 819 19.35 -4.70 30.86
C SER A 819 17.88 -4.76 30.42
N LYS A 820 17.11 -3.69 30.64
CA LYS A 820 15.71 -3.60 30.21
C LYS A 820 15.59 -3.61 28.69
N ARG A 821 16.47 -2.88 27.99
CA ARG A 821 16.49 -2.87 26.52
C ARG A 821 16.90 -4.23 25.94
N TRP A 822 17.86 -4.89 26.58
CA TRP A 822 18.26 -6.24 26.20
C TRP A 822 17.13 -7.27 26.40
N ASP A 823 16.41 -7.24 27.51
CA ASP A 823 15.24 -8.10 27.75
C ASP A 823 14.13 -7.90 26.70
N GLN A 824 13.88 -6.65 26.30
CA GLN A 824 12.94 -6.32 25.22
C GLN A 824 13.36 -6.91 23.87
N ILE A 825 14.64 -6.75 23.51
CA ILE A 825 15.21 -7.33 22.29
C ILE A 825 15.11 -8.85 22.35
N TYR A 826 15.50 -9.47 23.46
CA TYR A 826 15.50 -10.91 23.65
C TYR A 826 14.08 -11.48 23.47
N LYS A 827 13.07 -10.89 24.12
CA LYS A 827 11.67 -11.30 23.97
C LYS A 827 11.17 -11.21 22.53
N ARG A 828 11.50 -10.14 21.80
CA ARG A 828 11.10 -10.00 20.39
C ARG A 828 11.84 -11.00 19.50
N TYR A 829 13.13 -11.22 19.74
CA TYR A 829 13.92 -12.22 19.02
C TYR A 829 13.37 -13.63 19.25
N SER A 830 13.10 -14.03 20.51
CA SER A 830 12.46 -15.31 20.83
C SER A 830 11.10 -15.45 20.14
N LYS A 831 10.29 -14.38 20.09
CA LYS A 831 9.02 -14.38 19.36
C LYS A 831 9.23 -14.69 17.87
N TYR A 832 10.21 -14.06 17.21
CA TYR A 832 10.49 -14.36 15.80
C TYR A 832 10.94 -15.80 15.58
N ILE A 833 11.74 -16.36 16.49
CA ILE A 833 12.15 -17.76 16.41
C ILE A 833 10.93 -18.68 16.56
N GLU A 834 10.02 -18.41 17.49
CA GLU A 834 8.82 -19.21 17.67
C GLU A 834 7.81 -19.07 16.51
N ASP A 835 7.66 -17.87 15.94
CA ASP A 835 6.83 -17.66 14.76
C ASP A 835 7.46 -18.32 13.51
N ALA A 836 8.80 -18.39 13.39
CA ALA A 836 9.50 -19.03 12.27
C ALA A 836 9.57 -20.57 12.35
N LYS A 837 9.33 -21.16 13.52
CA LYS A 837 9.25 -22.63 13.72
C LYS A 837 7.89 -23.22 13.29
N ARG A 838 6.88 -22.37 13.15
CA ARG A 838 5.52 -22.74 12.74
C ARG A 838 5.38 -22.62 11.24
#